data_AF-A0A150PJG1-F1
#
_entry.id   AF-A0A150PJG1-F1
#
_cell.length_a   1.000
_cell.length_b   1.000
_cell.length_c   1.000
_cell.angle_alpha   90.00
_cell.angle_beta   90.00
_cell.angle_gamma   90.00
#
_symmetry.space_group_name_H-M   'P 1'
#
loop_
_entity.id
_entity.type
_entity.pdbx_description
1 polymer ?
#
loop_
_entity_poly.entity_id
_entity_poly.type
_entity_poly.pdbx_seq_one_letter_code
_entity_poly.pdbx_strand_id
1 'polypeptide(L)'
;MLWVLFGLLLLISWAAYFTFELSAAIPIAASVVIALAAVALFVFRRVTARRAASALERAIVQQGAQQALNARPERRAEIQELQRQVQGGISALKSSKLGKGKKHGSAALYSLPWYVIIGPPGAGKTTALKHSGLVFPYAHPSGGGGVRGVGGTRNCDWWFTNEAILLDTAGRYTTEQDDHEEWIAFLQMLLRHRARRPLNGILVAVSVADLIDASEQHIEQMGKKIRARIDEVMTQLHMVLPVYLLFTKCDLIAGFSEFFGDMRRSDRAQAWGATLKLSADKADPGRLFDAEFDALAKQIHGRALKRLVMERSREARERVYQFPLEFAGIRRNLSDLVSTVFMVNAFQGTPIFRGFYFTSGTQEGRPLDRVLQRMGHAMGIRTHEAVAQQNVESKSYFLYDVFMNVVFPDGDIAARSASEIRRQRVVRGAISAAAATLGVILAIPSFVSFSNNREFLRDAEADARAVNAIRWEDTRPVSDKLAALRPALDRLLAIDKAREDGPPDGMGWTMFQGETVYPPLVHIYVASLQNGFVIPCKQRLEDRLKLAKGEHYLRERNELKLYLMLSDVEHLDVDWATDRFTSLWAEVLRPTSNLGESELTKQLEPHVAYYLSLIKQKRVTPVPRKDDLVASVRATLQAVAPRKRYYDYFVNSIIEEKYDPTGDNSRANRKYPPLTLGDMFADRPDVLKVIGSKLYAKEKRWKEVDGPYTEKGHYAVLEKLEEGAESLLAERWVVDLAPGEETSINKNLDGLAADYDARYIAQWTDWVADLTVRTPANLKEAKEIYMELARPDYPYLRIIRALEDNTQWKRDRSALEDSGVMKRGKEHLERKIEQKTRLKVPLNVKLIRNRPSSVPDAFKRTVEFGVPAAPSGSAPITDTPLARYISLLSSLRDEIQRLEDVNPNVDARLMADRLIEATRQADALLQPFDDRAKTLLRPLLLTPLQVVAARLPPLAAVSRFPAAAAGGPR
;
A
#
# COMPACT_ATOMS: atom_id res chain seq x y z
N MET A 1 -13.22 -24.74 11.04
CA MET A 1 -12.37 -24.40 9.88
C MET A 1 -13.16 -23.68 8.80
N LEU A 2 -14.02 -24.35 8.02
CA LEU A 2 -14.80 -23.70 6.93
C LEU A 2 -15.66 -22.50 7.38
N TRP A 3 -16.22 -22.52 8.59
CA TRP A 3 -16.99 -21.39 9.13
C TRP A 3 -16.17 -20.11 9.34
N VAL A 4 -14.90 -20.26 9.74
CA VAL A 4 -13.98 -19.12 9.89
C VAL A 4 -13.65 -18.55 8.50
N LEU A 5 -13.48 -19.42 7.50
CA LEU A 5 -13.18 -19.04 6.13
C LEU A 5 -14.37 -18.32 5.46
N PHE A 6 -15.61 -18.75 5.72
CA PHE A 6 -16.81 -18.03 5.29
C PHE A 6 -16.94 -16.66 5.97
N GLY A 7 -16.64 -16.56 7.27
CA GLY A 7 -16.60 -15.27 7.97
C GLY A 7 -15.54 -14.33 7.41
N LEU A 8 -14.37 -14.86 7.05
CA LEU A 8 -13.27 -14.12 6.42
C LEU A 8 -13.63 -13.64 5.01
N LEU A 9 -14.25 -14.49 4.19
CA LEU A 9 -14.73 -14.12 2.85
C LEU A 9 -15.83 -13.06 2.91
N LEU A 10 -16.72 -13.14 3.90
CA LEU A 10 -17.71 -12.10 4.18
C LEU A 10 -17.02 -10.77 4.54
N LEU A 11 -16.07 -10.80 5.48
CA LEU A 11 -15.28 -9.61 5.85
C LEU A 11 -14.53 -9.01 4.66
N ILE A 12 -13.87 -9.83 3.84
CA ILE A 12 -13.15 -9.38 2.65
C ILE A 12 -14.11 -8.79 1.61
N SER A 13 -15.28 -9.41 1.39
CA SER A 13 -16.26 -8.92 0.43
C SER A 13 -16.83 -7.56 0.84
N TRP A 14 -17.08 -7.34 2.13
CA TRP A 14 -17.54 -6.06 2.64
C TRP A 14 -16.40 -5.03 2.70
N ALA A 15 -15.18 -5.45 3.05
CA ALA A 15 -14.00 -4.57 2.98
C ALA A 15 -13.74 -4.09 1.55
N ALA A 16 -13.88 -4.95 0.54
CA ALA A 16 -13.75 -4.60 -0.88
C ALA A 16 -14.84 -3.62 -1.34
N TYR A 17 -16.07 -3.75 -0.84
CA TYR A 17 -17.13 -2.77 -1.09
C TYR A 17 -16.74 -1.38 -0.60
N PHE A 18 -16.23 -1.29 0.63
CA PHE A 18 -15.79 -0.02 1.20
C PHE A 18 -14.55 0.53 0.47
N THR A 19 -13.54 -0.29 0.20
CA THR A 19 -12.28 0.19 -0.39
C THR A 19 -12.34 0.57 -1.87
N PHE A 20 -13.17 -0.10 -2.68
CA PHE A 20 -13.20 0.11 -4.13
C PHE A 20 -14.50 0.76 -4.62
N GLU A 21 -15.33 1.29 -3.71
CA GLU A 21 -16.63 1.93 -4.01
C GLU A 21 -17.54 1.07 -4.91
N LEU A 22 -17.48 -0.25 -4.74
CA LEU A 22 -18.26 -1.17 -5.55
C LEU A 22 -19.76 -0.99 -5.29
N SER A 23 -20.61 -1.30 -6.27
CA SER A 23 -22.07 -1.30 -6.06
C SER A 23 -22.44 -2.20 -4.88
N ALA A 24 -23.34 -1.73 -4.00
CA ALA A 24 -23.84 -2.49 -2.85
C ALA A 24 -24.48 -3.83 -3.23
N ALA A 25 -24.88 -4.01 -4.50
CA ALA A 25 -25.35 -5.28 -5.02
C ALA A 25 -24.28 -6.38 -4.95
N ILE A 26 -22.99 -6.05 -5.09
CA ILE A 26 -21.88 -7.00 -5.10
C ILE A 26 -21.63 -7.65 -3.73
N PRO A 27 -21.43 -6.91 -2.62
CA PRO A 27 -21.28 -7.51 -1.30
C PRO A 27 -22.56 -8.17 -0.81
N ILE A 28 -23.75 -7.69 -1.20
CA ILE A 28 -25.03 -8.34 -0.87
C ILE A 28 -25.14 -9.68 -1.60
N ALA A 29 -24.89 -9.71 -2.91
CA ALA A 29 -24.90 -10.95 -3.69
C ALA A 29 -23.83 -11.93 -3.18
N ALA A 30 -22.62 -11.46 -2.88
CA ALA A 30 -21.57 -12.27 -2.27
C ALA A 30 -21.98 -12.79 -0.89
N SER A 31 -22.63 -11.98 -0.05
CA SER A 31 -23.14 -12.40 1.26
C SER A 31 -24.22 -13.46 1.13
N VAL A 32 -25.13 -13.31 0.17
CA VAL A 32 -26.18 -14.30 -0.13
C VAL A 32 -25.54 -15.58 -0.69
N VAL A 33 -24.58 -15.49 -1.60
CA VAL A 33 -23.86 -16.65 -2.16
C VAL A 33 -23.04 -17.36 -1.09
N ILE A 34 -22.36 -16.63 -0.21
CA ILE A 34 -21.59 -17.21 0.90
C ILE A 34 -22.53 -17.84 1.93
N ALA A 35 -23.65 -17.20 2.27
CA ALA A 35 -24.66 -17.76 3.17
C ALA A 35 -25.31 -19.00 2.57
N LEU A 36 -25.69 -18.97 1.28
CA LEU A 36 -26.21 -20.12 0.54
C LEU A 36 -25.16 -21.21 0.42
N ALA A 37 -23.89 -20.90 0.19
CA ALA A 37 -22.80 -21.87 0.16
C ALA A 37 -22.54 -22.46 1.55
N ALA A 38 -22.65 -21.68 2.61
CA ALA A 38 -22.49 -22.14 3.98
C ALA A 38 -23.67 -23.01 4.43
N VAL A 39 -24.90 -22.64 4.07
CA VAL A 39 -26.12 -23.43 4.27
C VAL A 39 -26.08 -24.68 3.40
N ALA A 40 -25.74 -24.57 2.11
CA ALA A 40 -25.59 -25.70 1.21
C ALA A 40 -24.47 -26.62 1.67
N LEU A 41 -23.36 -26.11 2.22
CA LEU A 41 -22.29 -26.93 2.78
C LEU A 41 -22.66 -27.51 4.15
N PHE A 42 -23.47 -26.82 4.96
CA PHE A 42 -24.02 -27.37 6.20
C PHE A 42 -25.03 -28.49 5.90
N VAL A 43 -25.98 -28.24 5.00
CA VAL A 43 -26.94 -29.20 4.48
C VAL A 43 -26.20 -30.33 3.78
N PHE A 44 -25.23 -30.05 2.91
CA PHE A 44 -24.39 -31.05 2.26
C PHE A 44 -23.58 -31.83 3.27
N ARG A 45 -23.03 -31.24 4.34
CA ARG A 45 -22.34 -32.00 5.40
C ARG A 45 -23.31 -32.83 6.22
N ARG A 46 -24.53 -32.36 6.44
CA ARG A 46 -25.58 -33.11 7.14
C ARG A 46 -26.14 -34.23 6.27
N VAL A 47 -26.30 -33.98 4.98
CA VAL A 47 -26.76 -34.89 3.95
C VAL A 47 -25.65 -35.85 3.54
N THR A 48 -24.39 -35.47 3.53
CA THR A 48 -23.23 -36.37 3.36
C THR A 48 -22.90 -37.10 4.64
N ALA A 49 -23.19 -36.60 5.84
CA ALA A 49 -23.13 -37.42 7.05
C ALA A 49 -24.26 -38.48 7.06
N ARG A 50 -25.45 -38.13 6.58
CA ARG A 50 -26.57 -39.08 6.37
C ARG A 50 -26.33 -40.02 5.19
N ARG A 51 -25.81 -39.52 4.07
CA ARG A 51 -25.42 -40.29 2.89
C ARG A 51 -24.13 -41.04 3.11
N ALA A 52 -23.24 -40.68 4.02
CA ALA A 52 -22.08 -41.48 4.43
C ALA A 52 -22.54 -42.63 5.31
N ALA A 53 -23.59 -42.47 6.11
CA ALA A 53 -24.24 -43.58 6.78
C ALA A 53 -24.96 -44.54 5.80
N SER A 54 -25.41 -44.05 4.64
CA SER A 54 -26.00 -44.86 3.54
C SER A 54 -25.01 -45.27 2.44
N ALA A 55 -23.87 -44.60 2.34
CA ALA A 55 -22.72 -44.95 1.50
C ALA A 55 -21.80 -45.90 2.25
N LEU A 56 -21.95 -46.02 3.57
CA LEU A 56 -21.46 -47.15 4.35
C LEU A 56 -22.07 -48.46 3.82
N GLU A 57 -23.38 -48.49 3.60
CA GLU A 57 -24.07 -49.64 3.00
C GLU A 57 -23.63 -49.85 1.54
N ARG A 58 -23.59 -48.79 0.74
CA ARG A 58 -23.23 -48.90 -0.69
C ARG A 58 -21.75 -49.11 -0.97
N ALA A 59 -20.82 -48.58 -0.17
CA ALA A 59 -19.38 -48.76 -0.35
C ALA A 59 -18.91 -50.12 0.18
N ILE A 60 -19.52 -50.65 1.24
CA ILE A 60 -19.31 -52.05 1.62
C ILE A 60 -19.76 -52.94 0.45
N VAL A 61 -20.95 -52.72 -0.14
CA VAL A 61 -21.45 -53.47 -1.32
C VAL A 61 -20.58 -53.28 -2.58
N GLN A 62 -20.16 -52.06 -2.90
CA GLN A 62 -19.42 -51.74 -4.13
C GLN A 62 -17.90 -52.06 -4.05
N GLN A 63 -17.22 -51.87 -2.92
CA GLN A 63 -15.79 -52.23 -2.82
C GLN A 63 -15.58 -53.75 -2.85
N GLY A 64 -16.45 -54.54 -2.22
CA GLY A 64 -16.34 -55.99 -2.32
C GLY A 64 -16.75 -56.54 -3.69
N ALA A 65 -17.62 -55.85 -4.44
CA ALA A 65 -17.84 -56.16 -5.85
C ALA A 65 -16.60 -55.85 -6.72
N GLN A 66 -15.91 -54.74 -6.45
CA GLN A 66 -14.71 -54.32 -7.20
C GLN A 66 -13.46 -55.17 -6.85
N GLN A 67 -13.28 -55.56 -5.58
CA GLN A 67 -12.19 -56.46 -5.15
C GLN A 67 -12.45 -57.91 -5.58
N ALA A 68 -13.71 -58.36 -5.60
CA ALA A 68 -14.06 -59.64 -6.22
C ALA A 68 -13.76 -59.62 -7.73
N LEU A 69 -13.95 -58.50 -8.44
CA LEU A 69 -13.62 -58.42 -9.87
C LEU A 69 -12.10 -58.50 -10.16
N ASN A 70 -11.23 -58.09 -9.23
CA ASN A 70 -9.77 -58.08 -9.44
C ASN A 70 -9.02 -59.26 -8.80
N ALA A 71 -9.69 -60.12 -8.02
CA ALA A 71 -9.10 -61.30 -7.39
C ALA A 71 -9.17 -62.55 -8.29
N ARG A 72 -8.22 -63.49 -8.11
CA ARG A 72 -8.23 -64.82 -8.75
C ARG A 72 -9.56 -65.55 -8.44
N PRO A 73 -10.12 -66.38 -9.36
CA PRO A 73 -11.46 -66.98 -9.22
C PRO A 73 -11.73 -67.66 -7.88
N GLU A 74 -10.72 -68.30 -7.29
CA GLU A 74 -10.80 -69.02 -6.02
C GLU A 74 -11.00 -68.09 -4.79
N ARG A 75 -10.46 -66.86 -4.81
CA ARG A 75 -10.57 -65.90 -3.68
C ARG A 75 -11.81 -64.99 -3.76
N ARG A 76 -12.55 -65.01 -4.88
CA ARG A 76 -13.73 -64.14 -5.09
C ARG A 76 -14.90 -64.52 -4.19
N ALA A 77 -15.15 -65.83 -4.06
CA ALA A 77 -16.24 -66.35 -3.23
C ALA A 77 -16.01 -66.05 -1.73
N GLU A 78 -14.75 -66.08 -1.30
CA GLU A 78 -14.35 -65.86 0.09
C GLU A 78 -14.53 -64.40 0.55
N ILE A 79 -14.11 -63.44 -0.29
CA ILE A 79 -14.30 -61.99 -0.02
C ILE A 79 -15.79 -61.62 -0.01
N GLN A 80 -16.58 -62.20 -0.93
CA GLN A 80 -18.03 -61.96 -1.01
C GLN A 80 -18.78 -62.53 0.20
N GLU A 81 -18.40 -63.70 0.70
CA GLU A 81 -19.03 -64.30 1.88
C GLU A 81 -18.68 -63.53 3.17
N LEU A 82 -17.43 -63.10 3.35
CA LEU A 82 -17.01 -62.23 4.46
C LEU A 82 -17.84 -60.94 4.50
N GLN A 83 -18.02 -60.31 3.34
CA GLN A 83 -18.79 -59.09 3.17
C GLN A 83 -20.29 -59.30 3.45
N ARG A 84 -20.86 -60.44 3.06
CA ARG A 84 -22.25 -60.83 3.34
C ARG A 84 -22.50 -61.01 4.84
N GLN A 85 -21.55 -61.62 5.56
CA GLN A 85 -21.61 -61.82 7.01
C GLN A 85 -21.54 -60.49 7.77
N VAL A 86 -20.63 -59.58 7.36
CA VAL A 86 -20.52 -58.22 7.92
C VAL A 86 -21.82 -57.44 7.72
N GLN A 87 -22.44 -57.52 6.54
CA GLN A 87 -23.71 -56.85 6.26
C GLN A 87 -24.88 -57.43 7.07
N GLY A 88 -24.93 -58.76 7.22
CA GLY A 88 -25.92 -59.43 8.07
C GLY A 88 -25.83 -58.98 9.52
N GLY A 89 -24.62 -58.96 10.09
CA GLY A 89 -24.37 -58.53 11.46
C GLY A 89 -24.71 -57.05 11.73
N ILE A 90 -24.35 -56.15 10.83
CA ILE A 90 -24.69 -54.71 10.94
C ILE A 90 -26.21 -54.48 10.82
N SER A 91 -26.89 -55.24 9.96
CA SER A 91 -28.35 -55.14 9.78
C SER A 91 -29.12 -55.68 10.98
N ALA A 92 -28.64 -56.75 11.60
CA ALA A 92 -29.17 -57.28 12.86
C ALA A 92 -29.01 -56.26 14.01
N LEU A 93 -27.83 -55.63 14.13
CA LEU A 93 -27.57 -54.59 15.14
C LEU A 93 -28.51 -53.38 15.00
N LYS A 94 -28.76 -52.91 13.77
CA LYS A 94 -29.63 -51.76 13.46
C LYS A 94 -31.12 -52.01 13.72
N SER A 95 -31.60 -53.24 13.52
CA SER A 95 -33.02 -53.60 13.70
C SER A 95 -33.41 -53.83 15.18
N SER A 96 -32.41 -53.99 16.06
CA SER A 96 -32.58 -54.17 17.51
C SER A 96 -33.10 -52.91 18.24
N LYS A 97 -33.62 -53.09 19.48
CA LYS A 97 -34.06 -51.99 20.36
C LYS A 97 -32.94 -50.97 20.67
N LEU A 98 -31.67 -51.41 20.67
CA LEU A 98 -30.48 -50.56 20.86
C LEU A 98 -30.26 -49.59 19.68
N GLY A 99 -30.63 -49.99 18.46
CA GLY A 99 -30.56 -49.15 17.26
C GLY A 99 -31.73 -48.16 17.11
N LYS A 100 -32.91 -48.50 17.64
CA LYS A 100 -34.13 -47.66 17.53
C LYS A 100 -34.15 -46.44 18.47
N GLY A 101 -33.42 -46.48 19.59
CA GLY A 101 -33.44 -45.43 20.62
C GLY A 101 -32.62 -44.16 20.31
N LYS A 102 -31.68 -44.19 19.37
CA LYS A 102 -30.83 -43.04 19.03
C LYS A 102 -30.99 -42.68 17.55
N LYS A 103 -31.54 -41.48 17.29
CA LYS A 103 -31.81 -40.95 15.94
C LYS A 103 -30.53 -40.98 15.08
N HIS A 104 -30.47 -41.92 14.12
CA HIS A 104 -29.50 -42.13 13.03
C HIS A 104 -28.69 -43.44 13.10
N GLY A 105 -28.79 -44.26 12.04
CA GLY A 105 -28.18 -45.61 11.94
C GLY A 105 -26.64 -45.70 11.98
N SER A 106 -25.91 -44.57 12.03
CA SER A 106 -24.45 -44.56 12.33
C SER A 106 -24.16 -44.57 13.83
N ALA A 107 -25.11 -44.14 14.68
CA ALA A 107 -25.00 -44.23 16.14
C ALA A 107 -25.11 -45.69 16.63
N ALA A 108 -25.79 -46.55 15.87
CA ALA A 108 -25.92 -47.97 16.17
C ALA A 108 -24.56 -48.69 16.17
N LEU A 109 -23.65 -48.35 15.24
CA LEU A 109 -22.34 -49.01 15.18
C LEU A 109 -21.53 -48.74 16.45
N TYR A 110 -21.47 -47.50 16.92
CA TYR A 110 -20.77 -47.11 18.15
C TYR A 110 -21.52 -47.43 19.45
N SER A 111 -22.64 -48.15 19.39
CA SER A 111 -23.43 -48.48 20.58
C SER A 111 -22.80 -49.57 21.45
N LEU A 112 -22.00 -50.45 20.85
CA LEU A 112 -21.26 -51.51 21.55
C LEU A 112 -19.74 -51.39 21.29
N PRO A 113 -18.88 -51.73 22.27
CA PRO A 113 -17.44 -51.86 22.09
C PRO A 113 -17.07 -53.09 21.25
N TRP A 114 -15.99 -52.99 20.48
CA TRP A 114 -15.51 -54.02 19.55
C TRP A 114 -14.15 -54.54 20.02
N TYR A 115 -14.01 -55.84 20.17
CA TYR A 115 -12.75 -56.48 20.54
C TYR A 115 -12.36 -57.51 19.51
N VAL A 116 -11.05 -57.68 19.32
CA VAL A 116 -10.49 -58.77 18.51
C VAL A 116 -9.84 -59.79 19.43
N ILE A 117 -10.05 -61.08 19.17
CA ILE A 117 -9.28 -62.15 19.82
C ILE A 117 -8.25 -62.73 18.85
N ILE A 118 -6.97 -62.65 19.22
CA ILE A 118 -5.82 -63.12 18.44
C ILE A 118 -5.06 -64.19 19.23
N GLY A 119 -4.26 -65.01 18.53
CA GLY A 119 -3.44 -66.03 19.18
C GLY A 119 -3.20 -67.25 18.28
N PRO A 120 -2.24 -68.12 18.63
CA PRO A 120 -1.83 -69.25 17.79
C PRO A 120 -3.00 -70.18 17.38
N PRO A 121 -2.86 -70.93 16.27
CA PRO A 121 -3.79 -72.01 15.93
C PRO A 121 -3.94 -72.98 17.09
N GLY A 122 -5.16 -73.46 17.35
CA GLY A 122 -5.40 -74.40 18.44
C GLY A 122 -5.37 -73.80 19.86
N ALA A 123 -5.10 -72.51 20.06
CA ALA A 123 -5.09 -71.86 21.38
C ALA A 123 -6.48 -71.73 22.06
N GLY A 124 -7.53 -72.35 21.53
CA GLY A 124 -8.85 -72.39 22.17
C GLY A 124 -9.69 -71.11 22.07
N LYS A 125 -9.38 -70.17 21.15
CA LYS A 125 -10.12 -68.90 20.94
C LYS A 125 -11.63 -69.08 20.76
N THR A 126 -12.03 -69.80 19.72
CA THR A 126 -13.43 -70.08 19.38
C THR A 126 -14.12 -70.89 20.49
N THR A 127 -13.39 -71.80 21.12
CA THR A 127 -13.89 -72.63 22.22
C THR A 127 -14.19 -71.78 23.46
N ALA A 128 -13.27 -70.88 23.82
CA ALA A 128 -13.45 -69.94 24.92
C ALA A 128 -14.66 -69.02 24.71
N LEU A 129 -14.93 -68.59 23.47
CA LEU A 129 -16.12 -67.80 23.14
C LEU A 129 -17.42 -68.61 23.26
N LYS A 130 -17.46 -69.82 22.68
CA LYS A 130 -18.65 -70.71 22.73
C LYS A 130 -19.04 -71.09 24.16
N HIS A 131 -18.05 -71.36 24.99
CA HIS A 131 -18.23 -71.81 26.37
C HIS A 131 -18.02 -70.67 27.40
N SER A 132 -18.03 -69.41 26.96
CA SER A 132 -17.90 -68.25 27.83
C SER A 132 -19.09 -68.05 28.77
N GLY A 133 -20.26 -68.62 28.44
CA GLY A 133 -21.53 -68.34 29.13
C GLY A 133 -22.20 -67.03 28.72
N LEU A 134 -21.65 -66.31 27.72
CA LEU A 134 -22.25 -65.11 27.14
C LEU A 134 -23.54 -65.45 26.38
N VAL A 135 -24.46 -64.48 26.33
CA VAL A 135 -25.73 -64.61 25.59
C VAL A 135 -25.52 -64.10 24.16
N PHE A 136 -25.78 -64.97 23.17
CA PHE A 136 -25.64 -64.66 21.74
C PHE A 136 -27.02 -64.63 21.06
N PRO A 137 -27.71 -63.46 21.03
CA PRO A 137 -29.10 -63.36 20.59
C PRO A 137 -29.34 -63.61 19.09
N TYR A 138 -28.28 -63.67 18.26
CA TYR A 138 -28.37 -63.82 16.80
C TYR A 138 -27.88 -65.19 16.28
N ALA A 139 -27.81 -66.20 17.16
CA ALA A 139 -27.36 -67.55 16.80
C ALA A 139 -28.40 -68.32 15.96
N HIS A 140 -27.95 -69.06 14.95
CA HIS A 140 -28.82 -69.97 14.19
C HIS A 140 -29.28 -71.14 15.09
N PRO A 141 -30.55 -71.62 15.00
CA PRO A 141 -31.11 -72.64 15.90
C PRO A 141 -30.35 -73.98 15.96
N SER A 142 -29.49 -74.27 14.99
CA SER A 142 -28.81 -75.56 14.84
C SER A 142 -27.29 -75.50 15.06
N GLY A 143 -26.72 -74.36 15.46
CA GLY A 143 -25.27 -74.21 15.62
C GLY A 143 -24.90 -73.13 16.63
N GLY A 144 -24.27 -73.52 17.73
CA GLY A 144 -23.93 -72.65 18.86
C GLY A 144 -23.33 -71.30 18.47
N GLY A 145 -24.10 -70.23 18.71
CA GLY A 145 -23.64 -68.88 19.01
C GLY A 145 -23.22 -67.98 17.83
N GLY A 146 -22.53 -68.52 16.82
CA GLY A 146 -21.85 -67.71 15.79
C GLY A 146 -22.52 -67.74 14.41
N VAL A 147 -22.40 -66.65 13.64
CA VAL A 147 -22.64 -66.66 12.19
C VAL A 147 -21.45 -67.38 11.55
N ARG A 148 -21.60 -68.68 11.31
CA ARG A 148 -20.51 -69.59 10.96
C ARG A 148 -20.22 -69.57 9.46
N GLY A 149 -18.95 -69.42 9.07
CA GLY A 149 -18.47 -69.83 7.75
C GLY A 149 -18.56 -71.36 7.59
N VAL A 150 -18.95 -71.84 6.42
CA VAL A 150 -19.01 -73.28 6.11
C VAL A 150 -17.56 -73.80 6.00
N GLY A 151 -17.08 -74.48 7.03
CA GLY A 151 -15.76 -75.15 7.05
C GLY A 151 -14.67 -74.44 7.85
N GLY A 152 -14.76 -74.49 9.18
CA GLY A 152 -13.74 -73.96 10.10
C GLY A 152 -13.61 -72.43 10.10
N THR A 153 -12.98 -71.86 11.14
CA THR A 153 -12.70 -70.42 11.22
C THR A 153 -11.58 -70.08 10.23
N ARG A 154 -11.92 -69.92 8.95
CA ARG A 154 -10.98 -69.55 7.90
C ARG A 154 -10.73 -68.03 7.91
N ASN A 155 -11.72 -67.15 7.76
CA ASN A 155 -11.41 -65.73 7.51
C ASN A 155 -11.57 -64.77 8.72
N CYS A 156 -12.68 -64.84 9.48
CA CYS A 156 -12.86 -64.20 10.80
C CYS A 156 -14.32 -64.45 11.22
N ASP A 157 -14.57 -65.03 12.39
CA ASP A 157 -15.94 -65.26 12.87
C ASP A 157 -16.42 -64.07 13.72
N TRP A 158 -17.66 -63.64 13.48
CA TRP A 158 -18.28 -62.52 14.21
C TRP A 158 -19.21 -63.02 15.31
N TRP A 159 -18.97 -62.56 16.54
CA TRP A 159 -19.72 -62.95 17.71
C TRP A 159 -20.41 -61.71 18.31
N PHE A 160 -21.74 -61.72 18.28
CA PHE A 160 -22.57 -60.60 18.77
C PHE A 160 -23.16 -60.94 20.13
N THR A 161 -22.82 -60.15 21.17
CA THR A 161 -23.45 -60.23 22.49
C THR A 161 -24.33 -59.01 22.76
N ASN A 162 -24.97 -58.95 23.92
CA ASN A 162 -25.73 -57.76 24.32
C ASN A 162 -24.80 -56.59 24.70
N GLU A 163 -23.54 -56.89 25.06
CA GLU A 163 -22.58 -55.97 25.66
C GLU A 163 -21.42 -55.59 24.72
N ALA A 164 -21.07 -56.42 23.74
CA ALA A 164 -19.93 -56.19 22.84
C ALA A 164 -20.03 -56.95 21.52
N ILE A 165 -19.16 -56.57 20.57
CA ILE A 165 -18.87 -57.34 19.35
C ILE A 165 -17.46 -57.94 19.48
N LEU A 166 -17.36 -59.26 19.33
CA LEU A 166 -16.10 -59.99 19.40
C LEU A 166 -15.76 -60.54 18.00
N LEU A 167 -14.55 -60.21 17.53
CA LEU A 167 -14.00 -60.65 16.25
C LEU A 167 -13.02 -61.79 16.50
N ASP A 168 -13.43 -63.01 16.17
CA ASP A 168 -12.59 -64.21 16.30
C ASP A 168 -11.74 -64.40 15.06
N THR A 169 -10.44 -64.21 15.21
CA THR A 169 -9.49 -64.34 14.10
C THR A 169 -9.06 -65.79 13.93
N ALA A 170 -8.91 -66.21 12.67
CA ALA A 170 -8.31 -67.51 12.39
C ALA A 170 -6.87 -67.58 12.92
N GLY A 171 -6.48 -68.74 13.46
CA GLY A 171 -5.13 -68.92 14.02
C GLY A 171 -4.00 -68.64 13.04
N ARG A 172 -4.23 -68.83 11.74
CA ARG A 172 -3.25 -68.61 10.66
C ARG A 172 -2.76 -67.16 10.55
N TYR A 173 -3.60 -66.19 10.94
CA TYR A 173 -3.19 -64.78 11.01
C TYR A 173 -2.11 -64.54 12.09
N THR A 174 -1.80 -65.54 12.93
CA THR A 174 -0.70 -65.49 13.91
C THR A 174 0.58 -66.18 13.40
N THR A 175 0.51 -67.07 12.41
CA THR A 175 1.62 -67.98 12.06
C THR A 175 2.11 -67.92 10.60
N GLU A 176 1.27 -67.51 9.63
CA GLU A 176 1.61 -67.56 8.20
C GLU A 176 1.68 -66.15 7.55
N GLN A 177 2.54 -65.98 6.55
CA GLN A 177 2.78 -64.69 5.86
C GLN A 177 1.80 -64.42 4.70
N ASP A 178 1.24 -65.46 4.08
CA ASP A 178 0.48 -65.36 2.83
C ASP A 178 -0.89 -64.63 2.95
N ASP A 179 -1.43 -64.52 4.17
CA ASP A 179 -2.74 -63.91 4.46
C ASP A 179 -2.66 -62.50 5.09
N HIS A 180 -1.46 -61.90 5.14
CA HIS A 180 -1.23 -60.60 5.79
C HIS A 180 -1.98 -59.43 5.11
N GLU A 181 -2.11 -59.45 3.78
CA GLU A 181 -2.81 -58.40 3.05
C GLU A 181 -4.33 -58.39 3.30
N GLU A 182 -4.94 -59.57 3.46
CA GLU A 182 -6.36 -59.72 3.77
C GLU A 182 -6.66 -59.12 5.16
N TRP A 183 -5.78 -59.41 6.13
CA TRP A 183 -5.87 -58.88 7.49
C TRP A 183 -5.71 -57.35 7.54
N ILE A 184 -4.72 -56.79 6.85
CA ILE A 184 -4.55 -55.32 6.76
C ILE A 184 -5.76 -54.68 6.06
N ALA A 185 -6.25 -55.26 4.97
CA ALA A 185 -7.43 -54.74 4.26
C ALA A 185 -8.67 -54.71 5.17
N PHE A 186 -8.85 -55.75 5.99
CA PHE A 186 -9.89 -55.80 7.02
C PHE A 186 -9.74 -54.68 8.07
N LEU A 187 -8.53 -54.47 8.61
CA LEU A 187 -8.27 -53.39 9.57
C LEU A 187 -8.49 -52.00 8.94
N GLN A 188 -8.08 -51.79 7.69
CA GLN A 188 -8.33 -50.55 6.97
C GLN A 188 -9.82 -50.31 6.71
N MET A 189 -10.57 -51.37 6.41
CA MET A 189 -12.04 -51.31 6.32
C MET A 189 -12.65 -50.85 7.66
N LEU A 190 -12.20 -51.43 8.78
CA LEU A 190 -12.62 -50.99 10.12
C LEU A 190 -12.28 -49.51 10.38
N LEU A 191 -11.08 -49.05 10.01
CA LEU A 191 -10.69 -47.65 10.14
C LEU A 191 -11.55 -46.71 9.30
N ARG A 192 -11.89 -47.09 8.05
CA ARG A 192 -12.77 -46.29 7.18
C ARG A 192 -14.18 -46.17 7.74
N HIS A 193 -14.71 -47.26 8.30
CA HIS A 193 -16.13 -47.36 8.65
C HIS A 193 -16.43 -47.09 10.12
N ARG A 194 -15.44 -47.24 11.00
CA ARG A 194 -15.52 -46.96 12.43
C ARG A 194 -14.39 -46.02 12.90
N ALA A 195 -14.02 -45.03 12.09
CA ALA A 195 -12.88 -44.10 12.26
C ALA A 195 -12.62 -43.50 13.66
N ARG A 196 -13.64 -43.27 14.49
CA ARG A 196 -13.44 -42.71 15.85
C ARG A 196 -12.74 -43.68 16.81
N ARG A 197 -13.18 -44.94 16.87
CA ARG A 197 -12.67 -46.03 17.72
C ARG A 197 -12.87 -47.38 17.00
N PRO A 198 -12.06 -47.73 16.00
CA PRO A 198 -12.23 -48.98 15.25
C PRO A 198 -12.23 -50.25 16.11
N LEU A 199 -11.38 -50.30 17.13
CA LEU A 199 -11.37 -51.33 18.18
C LEU A 199 -11.29 -50.68 19.56
N ASN A 200 -11.77 -51.41 20.56
CA ASN A 200 -11.82 -51.00 21.96
C ASN A 200 -10.81 -51.80 22.83
N GLY A 201 -10.34 -52.96 22.36
CA GLY A 201 -9.27 -53.74 22.99
C GLY A 201 -8.92 -55.00 22.21
N ILE A 202 -7.85 -55.69 22.65
CA ILE A 202 -7.36 -56.94 22.06
C ILE A 202 -7.34 -58.03 23.14
N LEU A 203 -7.93 -59.19 22.88
CA LEU A 203 -7.75 -60.40 23.68
C LEU A 203 -6.70 -61.28 23.01
N VAL A 204 -5.76 -61.78 23.78
CA VAL A 204 -4.69 -62.65 23.28
C VAL A 204 -4.83 -64.00 23.96
N ALA A 205 -5.24 -65.03 23.22
CA ALA A 205 -5.37 -66.38 23.73
C ALA A 205 -4.08 -67.19 23.53
N VAL A 206 -3.57 -67.77 24.60
CA VAL A 206 -2.37 -68.62 24.60
C VAL A 206 -2.68 -69.88 25.38
N SER A 207 -2.47 -71.06 24.78
CA SER A 207 -2.67 -72.35 25.43
C SER A 207 -1.57 -72.58 26.48
N VAL A 208 -1.94 -72.91 27.72
CA VAL A 208 -0.96 -73.21 28.77
C VAL A 208 -0.17 -74.48 28.43
N ALA A 209 -0.78 -75.45 27.75
CA ALA A 209 -0.09 -76.66 27.32
C ALA A 209 1.05 -76.37 26.32
N ASP A 210 0.98 -75.26 25.59
CA ASP A 210 2.05 -74.83 24.67
C ASP A 210 3.20 -74.16 25.42
N LEU A 211 3.06 -73.94 26.74
CA LEU A 211 4.01 -73.23 27.60
C LEU A 211 4.61 -74.10 28.70
N ILE A 212 3.97 -75.20 29.13
CA ILE A 212 4.44 -76.05 30.24
C ILE A 212 5.85 -76.60 29.97
N ASP A 213 6.06 -77.21 28.80
CA ASP A 213 7.32 -77.87 28.42
C ASP A 213 8.09 -77.11 27.32
N ALA A 214 7.75 -75.84 27.08
CA ALA A 214 8.37 -75.03 26.04
C ALA A 214 9.78 -74.56 26.44
N SER A 215 10.70 -74.51 25.48
CA SER A 215 12.02 -73.89 25.68
C SER A 215 11.90 -72.37 25.76
N GLU A 216 12.85 -71.71 26.45
CA GLU A 216 12.93 -70.24 26.53
C GLU A 216 12.89 -69.58 25.14
N GLN A 217 13.61 -70.15 24.18
CA GLN A 217 13.63 -69.67 22.80
C GLN A 217 12.25 -69.76 22.12
N HIS A 218 11.49 -70.83 22.38
CA HIS A 218 10.14 -70.98 21.84
C HIS A 218 9.18 -69.94 22.43
N ILE A 219 9.28 -69.67 23.73
CA ILE A 219 8.47 -68.68 24.44
C ILE A 219 8.77 -67.27 23.92
N GLU A 220 10.05 -66.92 23.76
CA GLU A 220 10.46 -65.62 23.23
C GLU A 220 9.96 -65.43 21.78
N GLN A 221 10.08 -66.46 20.93
CA GLN A 221 9.57 -66.42 19.56
C GLN A 221 8.05 -66.25 19.53
N MET A 222 7.32 -66.95 20.40
CA MET A 222 5.88 -66.81 20.55
C MET A 222 5.49 -65.38 20.97
N GLY A 223 6.18 -64.84 21.97
CA GLY A 223 5.98 -63.47 22.46
C GLY A 223 6.22 -62.42 21.39
N LYS A 224 7.31 -62.53 20.62
CA LYS A 224 7.62 -61.64 19.49
C LYS A 224 6.54 -61.68 18.40
N LYS A 225 6.04 -62.88 18.05
CA LYS A 225 4.96 -63.04 17.06
C LYS A 225 3.67 -62.38 17.54
N ILE A 226 3.28 -62.62 18.79
CA ILE A 226 2.09 -61.98 19.40
C ILE A 226 2.26 -60.45 19.40
N ARG A 227 3.42 -59.94 19.82
CA ARG A 227 3.69 -58.50 19.84
C ARG A 227 3.61 -57.88 18.45
N ALA A 228 4.24 -58.49 17.44
CA ALA A 228 4.18 -57.99 16.07
C ALA A 228 2.72 -57.84 15.58
N ARG A 229 1.83 -58.77 15.94
CA ARG A 229 0.40 -58.69 15.58
C ARG A 229 -0.34 -57.58 16.33
N ILE A 230 -0.02 -57.35 17.60
CA ILE A 230 -0.57 -56.22 18.36
C ILE A 230 -0.13 -54.88 17.74
N ASP A 231 1.17 -54.76 17.43
CA ASP A 231 1.74 -53.55 16.82
C ASP A 231 1.13 -53.27 15.44
N GLU A 232 0.88 -54.32 14.65
CA GLU A 232 0.20 -54.22 13.37
C GLU A 232 -1.20 -53.63 13.51
N VAL A 233 -2.01 -54.16 14.45
CA VAL A 233 -3.35 -53.63 14.75
C VAL A 233 -3.29 -52.17 15.20
N MET A 234 -2.39 -51.85 16.13
CA MET A 234 -2.24 -50.49 16.66
C MET A 234 -1.78 -49.48 15.59
N THR A 235 -0.85 -49.89 14.74
CA THR A 235 -0.29 -49.04 13.66
C THR A 235 -1.32 -48.77 12.58
N GLN A 236 -1.99 -49.82 12.08
CA GLN A 236 -3.00 -49.68 11.02
C GLN A 236 -4.22 -48.88 11.48
N LEU A 237 -4.60 -48.98 12.75
CA LEU A 237 -5.76 -48.25 13.29
C LEU A 237 -5.39 -46.89 13.91
N HIS A 238 -4.10 -46.57 14.04
CA HIS A 238 -3.56 -45.38 14.70
C HIS A 238 -4.06 -45.22 16.16
N MET A 239 -4.09 -46.32 16.90
CA MET A 239 -4.61 -46.39 18.28
C MET A 239 -3.65 -47.08 19.23
N VAL A 240 -3.74 -46.72 20.51
CA VAL A 240 -3.16 -47.51 21.61
C VAL A 240 -4.31 -48.25 22.30
N LEU A 241 -4.21 -49.58 22.37
CA LEU A 241 -5.29 -50.46 22.82
C LEU A 241 -4.93 -51.20 24.11
N PRO A 242 -5.91 -51.45 25.01
CA PRO A 242 -5.75 -52.40 26.11
C PRO A 242 -5.70 -53.83 25.60
N VAL A 243 -4.75 -54.61 26.13
CA VAL A 243 -4.52 -56.00 25.77
C VAL A 243 -4.73 -56.89 27.00
N TYR A 244 -5.58 -57.92 26.84
CA TYR A 244 -5.92 -58.92 27.86
C TYR A 244 -5.34 -60.27 27.48
N LEU A 245 -4.45 -60.83 28.29
CA LEU A 245 -3.93 -62.18 28.06
C LEU A 245 -4.88 -63.22 28.65
N LEU A 246 -5.27 -64.19 27.83
CA LEU A 246 -6.06 -65.35 28.22
C LEU A 246 -5.19 -66.60 28.10
N PHE A 247 -4.77 -67.13 29.23
CA PHE A 247 -4.14 -68.44 29.32
C PHE A 247 -5.25 -69.50 29.29
N THR A 248 -5.39 -70.17 28.16
CA THR A 248 -6.47 -71.14 27.91
C THR A 248 -5.98 -72.57 28.16
N LYS A 249 -6.93 -73.52 28.18
CA LYS A 249 -6.66 -74.95 28.41
C LYS A 249 -5.95 -75.24 29.74
N CYS A 250 -6.26 -74.46 30.78
CA CYS A 250 -5.67 -74.68 32.11
C CYS A 250 -6.05 -76.05 32.71
N ASP A 251 -7.09 -76.70 32.20
CA ASP A 251 -7.47 -78.08 32.53
C ASP A 251 -6.43 -79.13 32.16
N LEU A 252 -5.50 -78.79 31.26
CA LEU A 252 -4.38 -79.65 30.88
C LEU A 252 -3.23 -79.61 31.90
N ILE A 253 -3.25 -78.68 32.86
CA ILE A 253 -2.33 -78.70 33.99
C ILE A 253 -2.73 -79.87 34.89
N ALA A 254 -1.76 -80.71 35.23
CA ALA A 254 -2.03 -81.91 36.02
C ALA A 254 -2.71 -81.56 37.35
N GLY A 255 -3.87 -82.19 37.58
CA GLY A 255 -4.67 -82.02 38.79
C GLY A 255 -5.69 -80.87 38.79
N PHE A 256 -5.79 -80.07 37.72
CA PHE A 256 -6.74 -78.94 37.65
C PHE A 256 -8.19 -79.38 37.88
N SER A 257 -8.61 -80.47 37.22
CA SER A 257 -10.01 -80.92 37.22
C SER A 257 -10.45 -81.42 38.60
N GLU A 258 -9.56 -82.14 39.29
CA GLU A 258 -9.77 -82.63 40.65
C GLU A 258 -9.75 -81.48 41.68
N PHE A 259 -8.87 -80.50 41.45
CA PHE A 259 -8.69 -79.34 42.32
C PHE A 259 -9.89 -78.40 42.31
N PHE A 260 -10.45 -78.10 41.15
CA PHE A 260 -11.59 -77.18 40.99
C PHE A 260 -12.95 -77.88 40.83
N GLY A 261 -12.97 -79.21 40.81
CA GLY A 261 -14.18 -80.00 40.54
C GLY A 261 -15.33 -79.78 41.53
N ASP A 262 -15.04 -79.29 42.74
CA ASP A 262 -16.01 -78.98 43.80
C ASP A 262 -16.71 -77.61 43.63
N MET A 263 -16.22 -76.77 42.72
CA MET A 263 -16.78 -75.42 42.53
C MET A 263 -18.20 -75.44 41.96
N ARG A 264 -19.06 -74.59 42.51
CA ARG A 264 -20.41 -74.35 41.97
C ARG A 264 -20.34 -73.58 40.66
N ARG A 265 -21.44 -73.58 39.89
CA ARG A 265 -21.50 -72.85 38.60
C ARG A 265 -21.17 -71.36 38.74
N SER A 266 -21.62 -70.71 39.82
CA SER A 266 -21.27 -69.31 40.14
C SER A 266 -19.78 -69.11 40.37
N ASP A 267 -19.13 -70.03 41.09
CA ASP A 267 -17.72 -69.91 41.45
C ASP A 267 -16.84 -70.18 40.23
N ARG A 268 -17.27 -71.10 39.35
CA ARG A 268 -16.62 -71.34 38.05
C ARG A 268 -16.80 -70.19 37.06
N ALA A 269 -17.74 -69.26 37.28
CA ALA A 269 -17.92 -68.10 36.42
C ALA A 269 -16.92 -66.98 36.71
N GLN A 270 -16.34 -66.97 37.92
CA GLN A 270 -15.44 -65.92 38.42
C GLN A 270 -14.18 -65.76 37.56
N ALA A 271 -13.66 -64.55 37.45
CA ALA A 271 -12.38 -64.33 36.77
C ALA A 271 -11.23 -64.83 37.66
N TRP A 272 -10.42 -65.76 37.16
CA TRP A 272 -9.20 -66.19 37.82
C TRP A 272 -7.99 -65.58 37.13
N GLY A 273 -7.34 -64.60 37.77
CA GLY A 273 -6.29 -63.80 37.16
C GLY A 273 -6.11 -62.46 37.86
N ALA A 274 -5.45 -61.52 37.17
CA ALA A 274 -5.22 -60.18 37.67
C ALA A 274 -5.51 -59.09 36.63
N THR A 275 -6.10 -58.00 37.11
CA THR A 275 -6.57 -56.86 36.33
C THR A 275 -5.78 -55.61 36.75
N LEU A 276 -4.81 -55.19 35.95
CA LEU A 276 -3.85 -54.14 36.31
C LEU A 276 -4.44 -52.73 36.20
N LYS A 277 -4.24 -51.89 37.23
CA LYS A 277 -4.66 -50.49 37.21
C LYS A 277 -4.02 -49.73 36.05
N LEU A 278 -4.77 -48.82 35.43
CA LEU A 278 -4.25 -47.99 34.33
C LEU A 278 -3.11 -47.06 34.78
N SER A 279 -3.12 -46.65 36.05
CA SER A 279 -2.12 -45.79 36.67
C SER A 279 -0.89 -46.52 37.21
N ALA A 280 -0.83 -47.85 37.10
CA ALA A 280 0.34 -48.61 37.56
C ALA A 280 1.56 -48.28 36.67
N ASP A 281 2.76 -48.27 37.27
CA ASP A 281 4.00 -48.17 36.50
C ASP A 281 4.24 -49.48 35.76
N LYS A 282 4.16 -49.42 34.43
CA LYS A 282 4.27 -50.57 33.52
C LYS A 282 5.61 -50.64 32.80
N ALA A 283 6.64 -49.98 33.34
CA ALA A 283 8.00 -50.04 32.80
C ALA A 283 8.57 -51.47 32.76
N ASP A 284 8.20 -52.31 33.74
CA ASP A 284 8.60 -53.72 33.84
C ASP A 284 7.37 -54.66 33.95
N PRO A 285 6.83 -55.13 32.80
CA PRO A 285 5.65 -56.00 32.77
C PRO A 285 5.85 -57.36 33.41
N GLY A 286 7.07 -57.93 33.35
CA GLY A 286 7.39 -59.24 33.92
C GLY A 286 7.30 -59.21 35.44
N ARG A 287 7.93 -58.22 36.07
CA ARG A 287 7.87 -58.04 37.52
C ARG A 287 6.44 -57.81 38.03
N LEU A 288 5.63 -57.06 37.28
CA LEU A 288 4.21 -56.86 37.60
C LEU A 288 3.42 -58.17 37.54
N PHE A 289 3.65 -58.96 36.49
CA PHE A 289 3.03 -60.28 36.36
C PHE A 289 3.42 -61.20 37.52
N ASP A 290 4.71 -61.25 37.84
CA ASP A 290 5.28 -62.07 38.90
C ASP A 290 4.64 -61.79 40.27
N ALA A 291 4.45 -60.50 40.62
CA ALA A 291 3.83 -60.10 41.88
C ALA A 291 2.35 -60.57 41.99
N GLU A 292 1.58 -60.40 40.92
CA GLU A 292 0.18 -60.83 40.87
C GLU A 292 0.04 -62.36 40.79
N PHE A 293 0.95 -63.02 40.07
CA PHE A 293 1.00 -64.48 40.00
C PHE A 293 1.28 -65.10 41.37
N ASP A 294 2.22 -64.54 42.14
CA ASP A 294 2.52 -65.00 43.49
C ASP A 294 1.33 -64.89 44.43
N ALA A 295 0.53 -63.83 44.30
CA ALA A 295 -0.72 -63.68 45.03
C ALA A 295 -1.72 -64.81 44.67
N LEU A 296 -1.87 -65.12 43.39
CA LEU A 296 -2.74 -66.22 42.93
C LEU A 296 -2.23 -67.59 43.41
N ALA A 297 -0.93 -67.87 43.26
CA ALA A 297 -0.32 -69.12 43.70
C ALA A 297 -0.48 -69.34 45.20
N LYS A 298 -0.34 -68.28 46.02
CA LYS A 298 -0.59 -68.32 47.47
C LYS A 298 -2.04 -68.69 47.80
N GLN A 299 -3.02 -68.17 47.05
CA GLN A 299 -4.44 -68.53 47.23
C GLN A 299 -4.73 -69.98 46.81
N ILE A 300 -4.13 -70.45 45.72
CA ILE A 300 -4.22 -71.85 45.28
C ILE A 300 -3.64 -72.78 46.35
N HIS A 301 -2.46 -72.46 46.90
CA HIS A 301 -1.87 -73.24 47.98
C HIS A 301 -2.77 -73.28 49.23
N GLY A 302 -3.33 -72.14 49.65
CA GLY A 302 -4.27 -72.08 50.77
C GLY A 302 -5.57 -72.87 50.54
N ARG A 303 -6.09 -72.89 49.31
CA ARG A 303 -7.24 -73.73 48.93
C ARG A 303 -6.90 -75.21 48.92
N ALA A 304 -5.70 -75.58 48.48
CA ALA A 304 -5.24 -76.97 48.44
C ALA A 304 -5.34 -77.63 49.82
N LEU A 305 -4.91 -76.95 50.88
CA LEU A 305 -4.99 -77.45 52.25
C LEU A 305 -6.43 -77.83 52.66
N LYS A 306 -7.41 -77.01 52.29
CA LYS A 306 -8.83 -77.29 52.57
C LYS A 306 -9.36 -78.44 51.72
N ARG A 307 -9.00 -78.46 50.44
CA ARG A 307 -9.46 -79.48 49.47
C ARG A 307 -8.90 -80.86 49.81
N LEU A 308 -7.65 -80.96 50.25
CA LEU A 308 -7.00 -82.21 50.67
C LEU A 308 -7.68 -82.88 51.86
N VAL A 309 -8.20 -82.10 52.81
CA VAL A 309 -8.94 -82.60 53.97
C VAL A 309 -10.33 -83.14 53.58
N MET A 310 -10.98 -82.50 52.60
CA MET A 310 -12.35 -82.86 52.18
C MET A 310 -12.38 -84.04 51.19
N GLU A 311 -11.30 -84.26 50.44
CA GLU A 311 -11.27 -85.25 49.37
C GLU A 311 -11.03 -86.66 49.91
N ARG A 312 -11.92 -87.60 49.54
CA ARG A 312 -11.91 -88.99 50.06
C ARG A 312 -11.12 -89.93 49.16
N SER A 313 -11.08 -89.67 47.85
CA SER A 313 -10.30 -90.49 46.93
C SER A 313 -8.81 -90.20 47.09
N ARG A 314 -8.00 -91.26 47.25
CA ARG A 314 -6.54 -91.15 47.34
C ARG A 314 -5.95 -90.59 46.05
N GLU A 315 -6.43 -91.07 44.91
CA GLU A 315 -6.01 -90.65 43.57
C GLU A 315 -6.35 -89.17 43.33
N ALA A 316 -7.56 -88.74 43.69
CA ALA A 316 -7.96 -87.34 43.59
C ALA A 316 -7.17 -86.45 44.55
N ARG A 317 -6.88 -86.91 45.77
CA ARG A 317 -6.02 -86.19 46.73
C ARG A 317 -4.60 -85.97 46.20
N GLU A 318 -4.00 -86.96 45.56
CA GLU A 318 -2.68 -86.83 44.93
C GLU A 318 -2.70 -85.75 43.85
N ARG A 319 -3.72 -85.77 42.98
CA ARG A 319 -3.93 -84.73 41.95
C ARG A 319 -4.19 -83.34 42.53
N VAL A 320 -4.97 -83.23 43.59
CA VAL A 320 -5.22 -81.96 44.32
C VAL A 320 -3.93 -81.42 44.93
N TYR A 321 -3.03 -82.29 45.44
CA TYR A 321 -1.72 -81.88 45.95
C TYR A 321 -0.76 -81.47 44.84
N GLN A 322 -0.79 -82.17 43.70
CA GLN A 322 0.06 -81.93 42.54
C GLN A 322 -0.22 -80.55 41.90
N PHE A 323 -1.49 -80.18 41.74
CA PHE A 323 -1.88 -78.99 40.97
C PHE A 323 -1.20 -77.67 41.40
N PRO A 324 -1.14 -77.29 42.70
CA PRO A 324 -0.42 -76.09 43.13
C PRO A 324 1.06 -76.06 42.73
N LEU A 325 1.73 -77.22 42.69
CA LEU A 325 3.15 -77.33 42.33
C LEU A 325 3.33 -77.12 40.82
N GLU A 326 2.49 -77.77 40.01
CA GLU A 326 2.49 -77.61 38.56
C GLU A 326 2.15 -76.18 38.15
N PHE A 327 1.16 -75.57 38.81
CA PHE A 327 0.81 -74.18 38.60
C PHE A 327 1.97 -73.24 38.98
N ALA A 328 2.65 -73.46 40.10
CA ALA A 328 3.82 -72.66 40.44
C ALA A 328 4.97 -72.84 39.43
N GLY A 329 5.15 -74.06 38.90
CA GLY A 329 6.21 -74.40 37.95
C GLY A 329 6.14 -73.64 36.62
N ILE A 330 4.95 -73.29 36.14
CA ILE A 330 4.79 -72.56 34.87
C ILE A 330 5.10 -71.06 34.96
N ARG A 331 5.25 -70.50 36.17
CA ARG A 331 5.39 -69.05 36.41
C ARG A 331 6.44 -68.40 35.50
N ARG A 332 7.64 -68.98 35.44
CA ARG A 332 8.77 -68.41 34.69
C ARG A 332 8.42 -68.26 33.21
N ASN A 333 7.89 -69.31 32.61
CA ASN A 333 7.53 -69.34 31.19
C ASN A 333 6.44 -68.29 30.86
N LEU A 334 5.49 -68.08 31.77
CA LEU A 334 4.47 -67.04 31.62
C LEU A 334 5.07 -65.63 31.77
N SER A 335 5.98 -65.42 32.73
CA SER A 335 6.64 -64.12 32.96
C SER A 335 7.51 -63.72 31.77
N ASP A 336 8.26 -64.66 31.19
CA ASP A 336 9.09 -64.44 30.00
C ASP A 336 8.23 -64.07 28.77
N LEU A 337 7.09 -64.73 28.61
CA LEU A 337 6.12 -64.39 27.55
C LEU A 337 5.57 -62.97 27.73
N VAL A 338 5.12 -62.62 28.95
CA VAL A 338 4.54 -61.30 29.25
C VAL A 338 5.56 -60.19 29.02
N SER A 339 6.79 -60.39 29.49
CA SER A 339 7.91 -59.45 29.32
C SER A 339 8.18 -59.19 27.84
N THR A 340 8.22 -60.26 27.04
CA THR A 340 8.45 -60.16 25.60
C THR A 340 7.30 -59.44 24.88
N VAL A 341 6.05 -59.73 25.23
CA VAL A 341 4.87 -59.13 24.58
C VAL A 341 4.74 -57.64 24.90
N PHE A 342 5.00 -57.23 26.14
CA PHE A 342 4.72 -55.86 26.60
C PHE A 342 5.94 -54.96 26.75
N MET A 343 7.10 -55.36 26.22
CA MET A 343 8.31 -54.56 26.22
C MET A 343 8.07 -53.14 25.67
N VAL A 344 8.62 -52.13 26.39
CA VAL A 344 8.48 -50.72 26.04
C VAL A 344 9.26 -50.42 24.76
N ASN A 345 8.62 -49.74 23.80
CA ASN A 345 9.25 -49.31 22.55
C ASN A 345 9.32 -47.77 22.50
N ALA A 346 10.50 -47.21 22.20
CA ALA A 346 10.71 -45.76 22.10
C ALA A 346 10.18 -45.13 20.79
N PHE A 347 10.07 -45.93 19.72
CA PHE A 347 9.74 -45.45 18.38
C PHE A 347 8.27 -45.69 17.99
N GLN A 348 7.55 -46.53 18.73
CA GLN A 348 6.14 -46.88 18.48
C GLN A 348 5.32 -46.85 19.78
N GLY A 349 3.99 -46.76 19.66
CA GLY A 349 3.12 -46.85 20.83
C GLY A 349 3.24 -48.22 21.50
N THR A 350 3.38 -48.26 22.82
CA THR A 350 3.41 -49.53 23.59
C THR A 350 1.98 -49.94 23.94
N PRO A 351 1.56 -51.21 23.69
CA PRO A 351 0.23 -51.70 24.07
C PRO A 351 0.04 -51.65 25.59
N ILE A 352 -1.19 -51.39 26.03
CA ILE A 352 -1.48 -51.30 27.46
C ILE A 352 -1.67 -52.72 27.99
N PHE A 353 -0.70 -53.23 28.76
CA PHE A 353 -0.87 -54.48 29.52
C PHE A 353 -2.00 -54.28 30.54
N ARG A 354 -3.18 -54.85 30.27
CA ARG A 354 -4.39 -54.58 31.06
C ARG A 354 -4.68 -55.68 32.08
N GLY A 355 -4.27 -56.91 31.81
CA GLY A 355 -4.39 -58.02 32.75
C GLY A 355 -4.15 -59.37 32.09
N PHE A 356 -4.10 -60.41 32.91
CA PHE A 356 -3.96 -61.80 32.49
C PHE A 356 -4.94 -62.71 33.25
N TYR A 357 -5.47 -63.72 32.59
CA TYR A 357 -6.52 -64.59 33.15
C TYR A 357 -6.33 -66.04 32.72
N PHE A 358 -6.55 -66.97 33.64
CA PHE A 358 -6.46 -68.41 33.46
C PHE A 358 -7.86 -68.98 33.24
N THR A 359 -8.03 -69.72 32.16
CA THR A 359 -9.35 -70.13 31.65
C THR A 359 -9.33 -71.56 31.09
N SER A 360 -10.47 -72.23 31.14
CA SER A 360 -10.69 -73.53 30.47
C SER A 360 -12.08 -73.57 29.83
N GLY A 361 -12.11 -73.85 28.52
CA GLY A 361 -13.32 -73.82 27.70
C GLY A 361 -13.98 -75.18 27.46
N THR A 362 -13.27 -76.30 27.63
CA THR A 362 -13.74 -77.66 27.30
C THR A 362 -12.94 -78.72 28.06
N GLN A 363 -13.57 -79.83 28.46
CA GLN A 363 -12.88 -81.13 28.51
C GLN A 363 -13.21 -81.87 27.21
N GLU A 364 -12.23 -82.07 26.33
CA GLU A 364 -12.37 -83.04 25.26
C GLU A 364 -12.47 -84.44 25.88
N GLY A 365 -13.56 -85.15 25.60
CA GLY A 365 -13.60 -86.60 25.77
C GLY A 365 -12.43 -87.20 24.99
N ARG A 366 -11.60 -88.00 25.68
CA ARG A 366 -10.30 -88.52 25.21
C ARG A 366 -10.32 -88.93 23.72
N PRO A 367 -9.47 -88.35 22.85
CA PRO A 367 -9.36 -88.75 21.43
C PRO A 367 -8.94 -90.21 21.21
N LEU A 368 -8.32 -90.83 22.24
CA LEU A 368 -7.89 -92.23 22.20
C LEU A 368 -9.07 -93.21 22.05
N ASP A 369 -10.24 -92.94 22.61
CA ASP A 369 -11.38 -93.88 22.57
C ASP A 369 -12.00 -94.02 21.19
N ARG A 370 -11.96 -92.97 20.35
CA ARG A 370 -12.44 -93.07 18.96
C ARG A 370 -11.47 -93.80 18.05
N VAL A 371 -10.17 -93.70 18.32
CA VAL A 371 -9.14 -94.47 17.62
C VAL A 371 -9.17 -95.92 18.08
N LEU A 372 -9.29 -96.19 19.38
CA LEU A 372 -9.47 -97.53 19.95
C LEU A 372 -10.78 -98.18 19.51
N GLN A 373 -11.89 -97.44 19.38
CA GLN A 373 -13.14 -97.97 18.79
C GLN A 373 -12.98 -98.30 17.30
N ARG A 374 -12.30 -97.44 16.52
CA ARG A 374 -12.08 -97.68 15.08
C ARG A 374 -11.08 -98.82 14.85
N MET A 375 -10.04 -98.94 15.66
CA MET A 375 -9.07 -100.04 15.63
C MET A 375 -9.71 -101.34 16.15
N GLY A 376 -10.55 -101.26 17.18
CA GLY A 376 -11.33 -102.40 17.69
C GLY A 376 -12.34 -102.93 16.66
N HIS A 377 -12.99 -102.05 15.89
CA HIS A 377 -13.85 -102.44 14.77
C HIS A 377 -13.07 -103.01 13.58
N ALA A 378 -11.83 -102.56 13.33
CA ALA A 378 -10.97 -103.11 12.28
C ALA A 378 -10.33 -104.46 12.65
N MET A 379 -10.19 -104.75 13.95
CA MET A 379 -9.54 -105.97 14.48
C MET A 379 -10.54 -107.02 15.03
N GLY A 380 -11.84 -106.76 14.99
CA GLY A 380 -12.88 -107.74 15.38
C GLY A 380 -12.99 -108.05 16.88
N ILE A 381 -12.37 -107.27 17.76
CA ILE A 381 -12.36 -107.53 19.20
C ILE A 381 -13.55 -106.82 19.85
N ARG A 382 -14.50 -107.59 20.40
CA ARG A 382 -15.58 -107.07 21.27
C ARG A 382 -15.06 -107.03 22.71
N THR A 383 -14.87 -105.84 23.27
CA THR A 383 -14.69 -105.65 24.72
C THR A 383 -16.04 -105.33 25.35
N HIS A 384 -16.48 -106.21 26.27
CA HIS A 384 -17.60 -105.95 27.17
C HIS A 384 -17.04 -105.58 28.54
N GLU A 385 -17.26 -104.35 28.98
CA GLU A 385 -17.83 -104.08 30.31
C GLU A 385 -18.32 -102.63 30.39
N ALA A 386 -19.60 -102.51 30.71
CA ALA A 386 -20.32 -101.27 30.89
C ALA A 386 -20.13 -100.79 32.33
N VAL A 387 -19.48 -99.65 32.50
CA VAL A 387 -19.59 -98.84 33.72
C VAL A 387 -20.07 -97.44 33.31
N ALA A 388 -21.30 -97.14 33.74
CA ALA A 388 -21.91 -95.82 33.89
C ALA A 388 -21.46 -94.72 32.92
N GLN A 389 -22.16 -94.61 31.79
CA GLN A 389 -22.28 -93.35 31.05
C GLN A 389 -23.07 -92.35 31.91
N GLN A 390 -22.40 -91.67 32.85
CA GLN A 390 -22.90 -90.40 33.34
C GLN A 390 -22.72 -89.36 32.25
N ASN A 391 -23.81 -88.73 31.82
CA ASN A 391 -23.77 -87.51 31.02
C ASN A 391 -23.04 -86.44 31.83
N VAL A 392 -21.71 -86.35 31.70
CA VAL A 392 -20.92 -85.28 32.30
C VAL A 392 -21.18 -84.02 31.49
N GLU A 393 -21.99 -83.14 32.06
CA GLU A 393 -22.26 -81.79 31.57
C GLU A 393 -20.92 -81.05 31.33
N SER A 394 -20.73 -80.44 30.17
CA SER A 394 -19.49 -79.72 29.83
C SER A 394 -19.34 -78.47 30.71
N LYS A 395 -18.39 -78.50 31.66
CA LYS A 395 -18.13 -77.37 32.58
C LYS A 395 -17.06 -76.44 32.01
N SER A 396 -17.40 -75.18 31.81
CA SER A 396 -16.44 -74.08 31.59
C SER A 396 -15.91 -73.54 32.92
N TYR A 397 -14.64 -73.16 32.97
CA TYR A 397 -14.00 -72.54 34.15
C TYR A 397 -13.42 -71.17 33.81
N PHE A 398 -13.76 -70.21 34.68
CA PHE A 398 -13.19 -68.88 34.82
C PHE A 398 -13.26 -67.97 33.59
N LEU A 399 -14.29 -68.12 32.75
CA LEU A 399 -14.44 -67.36 31.50
C LEU A 399 -15.45 -66.20 31.59
N TYR A 400 -16.62 -66.42 32.20
CA TYR A 400 -17.76 -65.50 32.09
C TYR A 400 -17.45 -64.09 32.62
N ASP A 401 -16.95 -64.00 33.85
CA ASP A 401 -16.67 -62.72 34.51
C ASP A 401 -15.47 -61.99 33.88
N VAL A 402 -14.54 -62.69 33.22
CA VAL A 402 -13.44 -62.03 32.47
C VAL A 402 -14.03 -61.16 31.36
N PHE A 403 -15.02 -61.65 30.63
CA PHE A 403 -15.69 -60.86 29.60
C PHE A 403 -16.61 -59.79 30.20
N MET A 404 -17.53 -60.19 31.09
CA MET A 404 -18.59 -59.30 31.58
C MET A 404 -18.12 -58.23 32.57
N ASN A 405 -17.19 -58.58 33.48
CA ASN A 405 -16.81 -57.69 34.57
C ASN A 405 -15.48 -56.97 34.32
N VAL A 406 -14.69 -57.40 33.32
CA VAL A 406 -13.39 -56.79 33.00
C VAL A 406 -13.33 -56.25 31.58
N VAL A 407 -13.43 -57.12 30.57
CA VAL A 407 -13.15 -56.72 29.17
C VAL A 407 -14.18 -55.72 28.65
N PHE A 408 -15.48 -55.97 28.81
CA PHE A 408 -16.53 -55.09 28.26
C PHE A 408 -16.67 -53.73 28.97
N PRO A 409 -16.60 -53.63 30.31
CA PRO A 409 -16.62 -52.35 31.01
C PRO A 409 -15.49 -51.40 30.59
N ASP A 410 -14.36 -51.95 30.15
CA ASP A 410 -13.18 -51.21 29.69
C ASP A 410 -13.33 -50.58 28.29
N GLY A 411 -14.53 -50.58 27.70
CA GLY A 411 -14.80 -50.12 26.34
C GLY A 411 -14.35 -48.69 26.01
N ASP A 412 -14.16 -47.82 27.00
CA ASP A 412 -13.75 -46.42 26.78
C ASP A 412 -12.24 -46.16 26.88
N ILE A 413 -11.44 -47.16 27.29
CA ILE A 413 -9.99 -47.01 27.55
C ILE A 413 -9.18 -46.74 26.27
N ALA A 414 -9.65 -47.21 25.12
CA ALA A 414 -8.97 -47.05 23.84
C ALA A 414 -8.82 -45.56 23.43
N ALA A 415 -7.57 -45.13 23.26
CA ALA A 415 -7.22 -43.74 22.95
C ALA A 415 -6.49 -43.61 21.60
N ARG A 416 -6.65 -42.44 20.96
CA ARG A 416 -5.88 -42.07 19.76
C ARG A 416 -4.44 -41.72 20.15
N SER A 417 -3.50 -41.98 19.25
CA SER A 417 -2.08 -41.67 19.46
C SER A 417 -1.82 -40.17 19.73
N ALA A 418 -0.82 -39.87 20.55
CA ALA A 418 -0.51 -38.51 21.00
C ALA A 418 -0.08 -37.55 19.88
N SER A 419 0.46 -38.07 18.78
CA SER A 419 0.93 -37.28 17.62
C SER A 419 -0.21 -36.58 16.87
N GLU A 420 -1.34 -37.24 16.71
CA GLU A 420 -2.50 -36.69 15.98
C GLU A 420 -3.22 -35.59 16.80
N ILE A 421 -3.25 -35.72 18.14
CA ILE A 421 -3.81 -34.68 19.03
C ILE A 421 -2.97 -33.40 18.98
N ARG A 422 -1.63 -33.52 18.94
CA ARG A 422 -0.70 -32.38 18.87
C ARG A 422 -0.87 -31.62 17.55
N ARG A 423 -0.93 -32.33 16.42
CA ARG A 423 -1.13 -31.73 15.09
C ARG A 423 -2.39 -30.87 15.03
N GLN A 424 -3.51 -31.34 15.58
CA GLN A 424 -4.76 -30.60 15.56
C GLN A 424 -4.76 -29.35 16.46
N ARG A 425 -4.04 -29.37 17.60
CA ARG A 425 -3.91 -28.20 18.48
C ARG A 425 -3.07 -27.10 17.83
N VAL A 426 -1.92 -27.45 17.23
CA VAL A 426 -1.04 -26.50 16.53
C VAL A 426 -1.78 -25.78 15.42
N VAL A 427 -2.51 -26.53 14.57
CA VAL A 427 -3.26 -25.94 13.46
C VAL A 427 -4.38 -25.00 13.93
N ARG A 428 -5.06 -25.31 15.05
CA ARG A 428 -6.06 -24.41 15.63
C ARG A 428 -5.44 -23.14 16.21
N GLY A 429 -4.28 -23.25 16.85
CA GLY A 429 -3.53 -22.12 17.38
C GLY A 429 -3.11 -21.15 16.27
N ALA A 430 -2.52 -21.67 15.18
CA ALA A 430 -2.09 -20.87 14.04
C ALA A 430 -3.24 -20.08 13.38
N ILE A 431 -4.41 -20.71 13.18
CA ILE A 431 -5.58 -20.05 12.59
C ILE A 431 -6.14 -18.96 13.50
N SER A 432 -6.20 -19.22 14.82
CA SER A 432 -6.71 -18.25 15.78
C SER A 432 -5.80 -17.03 15.87
N ALA A 433 -4.48 -17.24 15.86
CA ALA A 433 -3.49 -16.17 15.79
C ALA A 433 -3.65 -15.35 14.49
N ALA A 434 -3.78 -16.00 13.33
CA ALA A 434 -3.97 -15.30 12.06
C ALA A 434 -5.25 -14.43 12.05
N ALA A 435 -6.35 -14.94 12.62
CA ALA A 435 -7.60 -14.18 12.74
C ALA A 435 -7.48 -12.98 13.70
N ALA A 436 -6.79 -13.14 14.83
CA ALA A 436 -6.55 -12.06 15.77
C ALA A 436 -5.65 -10.96 15.16
N THR A 437 -4.57 -11.34 14.48
CA THR A 437 -3.68 -10.41 13.79
C THR A 437 -4.42 -9.63 12.71
N LEU A 438 -5.27 -10.29 11.92
CA LEU A 438 -6.09 -9.59 10.93
C LEU A 438 -7.07 -8.60 11.57
N GLY A 439 -7.68 -8.98 12.71
CA GLY A 439 -8.53 -8.08 13.47
C GLY A 439 -7.81 -6.80 13.91
N VAL A 440 -6.57 -6.93 14.41
CA VAL A 440 -5.73 -5.78 14.81
C VAL A 440 -5.35 -4.91 13.61
N ILE A 441 -4.96 -5.53 12.48
CA ILE A 441 -4.58 -4.81 11.25
C ILE A 441 -5.74 -3.97 10.70
N LEU A 442 -6.99 -4.43 10.82
CA LEU A 442 -8.16 -3.68 10.37
C LEU A 442 -8.62 -2.63 11.39
N ALA A 443 -8.49 -2.92 12.69
CA ALA A 443 -8.99 -2.03 13.76
C ALA A 443 -8.15 -0.75 13.92
N ILE A 444 -6.82 -0.85 13.86
CA ILE A 444 -5.93 0.30 14.13
C ILE A 444 -6.15 1.43 13.10
N PRO A 445 -6.08 1.20 11.77
CA PRO A 445 -6.28 2.26 10.79
C PRO A 445 -7.69 2.85 10.82
N SER A 446 -8.71 2.02 11.09
CA SER A 446 -10.11 2.48 11.23
C SER A 446 -10.28 3.41 12.43
N PHE A 447 -9.66 3.09 13.58
CA PHE A 447 -9.70 3.96 14.76
C PHE A 447 -8.97 5.30 14.54
N VAL A 448 -7.81 5.26 13.90
CA VAL A 448 -7.05 6.47 13.53
C VAL A 448 -7.87 7.34 12.58
N SER A 449 -8.45 6.74 11.54
CA SER A 449 -9.32 7.45 10.59
C SER A 449 -10.53 8.08 11.24
N PHE A 450 -11.22 7.37 12.12
CA PHE A 450 -12.35 7.92 12.87
C PHE A 450 -11.95 9.13 13.71
N SER A 451 -10.83 9.04 14.43
CA SER A 451 -10.38 10.10 15.34
C SER A 451 -10.01 11.36 14.57
N ASN A 452 -9.23 11.22 13.48
CA ASN A 452 -8.80 12.34 12.65
C ASN A 452 -9.97 13.00 11.91
N ASN A 453 -10.95 12.21 11.42
CA ASN A 453 -12.14 12.76 10.78
C ASN A 453 -13.04 13.51 11.76
N ARG A 454 -13.12 13.05 13.01
CA ARG A 454 -13.88 13.74 14.06
C ARG A 454 -13.26 15.09 14.41
N GLU A 455 -11.94 15.16 14.50
CA GLU A 455 -11.21 16.41 14.71
C GLU A 455 -11.37 17.35 13.51
N PHE A 456 -11.21 16.83 12.30
CA PHE A 456 -11.43 17.58 11.06
C PHE A 456 -12.82 18.25 11.00
N LEU A 457 -13.89 17.54 11.38
CA LEU A 457 -15.25 18.08 11.44
C LEU A 457 -15.39 19.19 12.48
N ARG A 458 -14.82 19.00 13.67
CA ARG A 458 -14.86 19.98 14.75
C ARG A 458 -14.14 21.27 14.35
N ASP A 459 -12.99 21.16 13.71
CA ASP A 459 -12.25 22.34 13.27
C ASP A 459 -12.95 23.03 12.10
N ALA A 460 -13.55 22.27 11.17
CA ALA A 460 -14.36 22.85 10.11
C ALA A 460 -15.54 23.66 10.64
N GLU A 461 -16.19 23.17 11.70
CA GLU A 461 -17.26 23.89 12.38
C GLU A 461 -16.73 25.17 13.06
N ALA A 462 -15.57 25.10 13.71
CA ALA A 462 -14.94 26.27 14.32
C ALA A 462 -14.58 27.34 13.28
N ASP A 463 -13.98 26.92 12.15
CA ASP A 463 -13.63 27.80 11.02
C ASP A 463 -14.88 28.45 10.43
N ALA A 464 -15.95 27.68 10.21
CA ALA A 464 -17.22 28.18 9.71
C ALA A 464 -17.84 29.23 10.65
N ARG A 465 -17.81 28.99 11.96
CA ARG A 465 -18.30 29.94 12.98
C ARG A 465 -17.45 31.22 13.00
N ALA A 466 -16.13 31.10 12.90
CA ALA A 466 -15.21 32.24 12.86
C ALA A 466 -15.48 33.13 11.65
N VAL A 467 -15.62 32.54 10.45
CA VAL A 467 -15.94 33.27 9.21
C VAL A 467 -17.32 33.91 9.28
N ASN A 468 -18.34 33.21 9.77
CA ASN A 468 -19.70 33.73 9.88
C ASN A 468 -19.82 34.89 10.90
N ALA A 469 -18.90 35.00 11.85
CA ALA A 469 -18.83 36.11 12.81
C ALA A 469 -18.14 37.37 12.25
N ILE A 470 -17.56 37.31 11.04
CA ILE A 470 -16.94 38.46 10.39
C ILE A 470 -18.02 39.44 9.95
N ARG A 471 -17.84 40.70 10.33
CA ARG A 471 -18.61 41.85 9.85
C ARG A 471 -17.61 42.85 9.31
N TRP A 472 -17.64 43.06 8.00
CA TRP A 472 -16.64 43.89 7.32
C TRP A 472 -16.77 45.37 7.66
N GLU A 473 -17.97 45.82 8.03
CA GLU A 473 -18.31 47.19 8.42
C GLU A 473 -17.89 47.55 9.86
N ASP A 474 -17.61 46.56 10.72
CA ASP A 474 -17.24 46.80 12.12
C ASP A 474 -15.82 47.36 12.27
N THR A 475 -15.56 48.01 13.41
CA THR A 475 -14.27 48.62 13.79
C THR A 475 -13.13 47.63 14.07
N ARG A 476 -13.38 46.33 14.04
CA ARG A 476 -12.34 45.30 14.24
C ARG A 476 -11.23 45.45 13.19
N PRO A 477 -9.95 45.31 13.59
CA PRO A 477 -8.83 45.37 12.66
C PRO A 477 -8.98 44.41 11.48
N VAL A 478 -8.53 44.84 10.31
CA VAL A 478 -8.53 43.99 9.10
C VAL A 478 -7.66 42.74 9.31
N SER A 479 -6.56 42.85 10.05
CA SER A 479 -5.72 41.71 10.43
C SER A 479 -6.51 40.57 11.08
N ASP A 480 -7.42 40.91 11.99
CA ASP A 480 -8.18 39.93 12.77
C ASP A 480 -9.24 39.24 11.89
N LYS A 481 -9.84 40.00 10.96
CA LYS A 481 -10.79 39.48 9.97
C LYS A 481 -10.10 38.49 9.01
N LEU A 482 -8.89 38.81 8.55
CA LEU A 482 -8.10 37.93 7.68
C LEU A 482 -7.59 36.69 8.43
N ALA A 483 -7.15 36.85 9.68
CA ALA A 483 -6.77 35.72 10.53
C ALA A 483 -7.93 34.75 10.76
N ALA A 484 -9.17 35.25 10.85
CA ALA A 484 -10.37 34.41 10.96
C ALA A 484 -10.76 33.72 9.63
N LEU A 485 -10.44 34.31 8.47
CA LEU A 485 -10.70 33.71 7.15
C LEU A 485 -9.68 32.64 6.76
N ARG A 486 -8.45 32.77 7.24
CA ARG A 486 -7.33 31.95 6.78
C ARG A 486 -7.55 30.44 7.01
N PRO A 487 -7.97 29.97 8.19
CA PRO A 487 -8.20 28.53 8.44
C PRO A 487 -9.25 27.92 7.50
N ALA A 488 -10.33 28.66 7.21
CA ALA A 488 -11.36 28.20 6.29
C ALA A 488 -10.82 28.04 4.86
N LEU A 489 -9.99 28.98 4.38
CA LEU A 489 -9.31 28.84 3.10
C LEU A 489 -8.39 27.61 3.07
N ASP A 490 -7.53 27.46 4.08
CA ASP A 490 -6.57 26.35 4.14
C ASP A 490 -7.31 25.00 4.17
N ARG A 491 -8.45 24.92 4.86
CA ARG A 491 -9.29 23.72 4.87
C ARG A 491 -9.94 23.43 3.53
N LEU A 492 -10.48 24.45 2.86
CA LEU A 492 -11.07 24.30 1.54
C LEU A 492 -10.03 23.84 0.51
N LEU A 493 -8.82 24.40 0.55
CA LEU A 493 -7.70 23.95 -0.26
C LEU A 493 -7.28 22.51 0.07
N ALA A 494 -7.28 22.12 1.34
CA ALA A 494 -6.99 20.75 1.75
C ALA A 494 -8.05 19.75 1.23
N ILE A 495 -9.33 20.12 1.22
CA ILE A 495 -10.40 19.30 0.66
C ILE A 495 -10.27 19.21 -0.86
N ASP A 496 -10.03 20.33 -1.55
CA ASP A 496 -9.85 20.32 -3.01
C ASP A 496 -8.62 19.50 -3.42
N LYS A 497 -7.51 19.58 -2.67
CA LYS A 497 -6.37 18.67 -2.86
C LYS A 497 -6.73 17.21 -2.63
N ALA A 498 -7.52 16.92 -1.59
CA ALA A 498 -7.95 15.56 -1.30
C ALA A 498 -8.87 14.95 -2.37
N ARG A 499 -9.55 15.78 -3.18
CA ARG A 499 -10.31 15.31 -4.36
C ARG A 499 -9.41 14.85 -5.51
N GLU A 500 -8.26 15.49 -5.67
CA GLU A 500 -7.31 15.17 -6.74
C GLU A 500 -6.39 14.01 -6.34
N ASP A 501 -5.82 14.07 -5.13
CA ASP A 501 -4.79 13.15 -4.65
C ASP A 501 -5.33 12.02 -3.75
N GLY A 502 -6.59 12.09 -3.33
CA GLY A 502 -7.19 11.22 -2.32
C GLY A 502 -7.08 11.77 -0.88
N PRO A 503 -7.77 11.13 0.11
CA PRO A 503 -7.80 11.63 1.48
C PRO A 503 -6.41 11.60 2.12
N PRO A 504 -6.08 12.58 3.00
CA PRO A 504 -4.81 12.60 3.72
C PRO A 504 -4.53 11.31 4.51
N ASP A 505 -3.25 11.04 4.77
CA ASP A 505 -2.81 9.88 5.54
C ASP A 505 -3.52 9.81 6.90
N GLY A 506 -4.01 8.62 7.24
CA GLY A 506 -4.76 8.41 8.47
C GLY A 506 -6.14 9.07 8.51
N MET A 507 -6.64 9.68 7.43
CA MET A 507 -8.04 10.11 7.27
C MET A 507 -8.81 9.25 6.26
N GLY A 508 -8.12 8.33 5.58
CA GLY A 508 -8.68 7.39 4.59
C GLY A 508 -9.65 6.36 5.19
N TRP A 509 -9.68 5.13 4.70
CA TRP A 509 -10.58 4.10 5.25
C TRP A 509 -12.08 4.39 5.10
N THR A 510 -12.48 5.08 4.02
CA THR A 510 -13.89 5.46 3.69
C THR A 510 -14.57 6.43 4.64
N MET A 511 -13.86 6.94 5.65
CA MET A 511 -14.46 7.82 6.66
C MET A 511 -14.27 9.30 6.34
N PHE A 512 -13.52 9.63 5.28
CA PHE A 512 -13.20 11.02 4.92
C PHE A 512 -14.47 11.85 4.68
N GLN A 513 -14.67 12.90 5.48
CA GLN A 513 -15.87 13.76 5.42
C GLN A 513 -15.66 15.08 4.66
N GLY A 514 -14.55 15.23 3.92
CA GLY A 514 -14.26 16.47 3.18
C GLY A 514 -15.38 16.88 2.23
N GLU A 515 -15.94 15.94 1.48
CA GLU A 515 -17.05 16.18 0.54
C GLU A 515 -18.32 16.70 1.21
N THR A 516 -18.65 16.16 2.38
CA THR A 516 -19.84 16.55 3.15
C THR A 516 -19.71 17.97 3.69
N VAL A 517 -18.51 18.34 4.14
CA VAL A 517 -18.19 19.64 4.74
C VAL A 517 -18.01 20.73 3.71
N TYR A 518 -17.60 20.39 2.49
CA TYR A 518 -17.22 21.35 1.46
C TYR A 518 -18.34 22.33 1.09
N PRO A 519 -19.56 21.92 0.69
CA PRO A 519 -20.62 22.85 0.30
C PRO A 519 -20.99 23.90 1.36
N PRO A 520 -21.27 23.55 2.63
CA PRO A 520 -21.63 24.54 3.64
C PRO A 520 -20.46 25.47 3.99
N LEU A 521 -19.22 24.96 4.03
CA LEU A 521 -18.05 25.79 4.32
C LEU A 521 -17.77 26.78 3.18
N VAL A 522 -17.82 26.33 1.92
CA VAL A 522 -17.70 27.21 0.75
C VAL A 522 -18.77 28.28 0.77
N HIS A 523 -20.03 27.93 1.06
CA HIS A 523 -21.12 28.90 1.09
C HIS A 523 -20.86 30.04 2.10
N ILE A 524 -20.46 29.70 3.33
CA ILE A 524 -20.16 30.69 4.38
C ILE A 524 -18.93 31.54 4.00
N TYR A 525 -17.89 30.90 3.48
CA TYR A 525 -16.66 31.55 3.03
C TYR A 525 -16.92 32.54 1.88
N VAL A 526 -17.64 32.10 0.85
CA VAL A 526 -18.05 32.91 -0.32
C VAL A 526 -18.94 34.06 0.11
N ALA A 527 -19.91 33.85 1.00
CA ALA A 527 -20.77 34.93 1.49
C ALA A 527 -19.96 36.03 2.21
N SER A 528 -18.96 35.65 3.02
CA SER A 528 -18.06 36.61 3.68
C SER A 528 -17.23 37.40 2.65
N LEU A 529 -16.65 36.73 1.66
CA LEU A 529 -15.90 37.40 0.59
C LEU A 529 -16.78 38.25 -0.33
N GLN A 530 -18.02 37.85 -0.60
CA GLN A 530 -18.93 38.67 -1.40
C GLN A 530 -19.16 40.03 -0.75
N ASN A 531 -19.36 40.06 0.57
CA ASN A 531 -19.59 41.29 1.32
C ASN A 531 -18.31 42.12 1.53
N GLY A 532 -17.18 41.48 1.81
CA GLY A 532 -15.93 42.18 2.14
C GLY A 532 -15.03 42.54 0.97
N PHE A 533 -15.07 41.74 -0.09
CA PHE A 533 -14.20 41.83 -1.26
C PHE A 533 -15.00 42.21 -2.51
N VAL A 534 -15.94 41.36 -2.92
CA VAL A 534 -16.50 41.42 -4.28
C VAL A 534 -17.37 42.64 -4.48
N ILE A 535 -18.31 42.89 -3.58
CA ILE A 535 -19.24 44.02 -3.67
C ILE A 535 -18.49 45.36 -3.58
N PRO A 536 -17.60 45.59 -2.59
CA PRO A 536 -16.83 46.84 -2.51
C PRO A 536 -15.92 47.08 -3.71
N CYS A 537 -15.20 46.05 -4.18
CA CYS A 537 -14.35 46.16 -5.37
C CYS A 537 -15.18 46.45 -6.63
N LYS A 538 -16.33 45.80 -6.77
CA LYS A 538 -17.29 46.07 -7.86
C LYS A 538 -17.75 47.52 -7.84
N GLN A 539 -18.19 48.04 -6.68
CA GLN A 539 -18.61 49.43 -6.54
C GLN A 539 -17.48 50.40 -6.89
N ARG A 540 -16.26 50.12 -6.40
CA ARG A 540 -15.07 50.92 -6.70
C ARG A 540 -14.77 50.97 -8.20
N LEU A 541 -14.88 49.83 -8.90
CA LEU A 541 -14.73 49.77 -10.36
C LEU A 541 -15.85 50.54 -11.06
N GLU A 542 -17.11 50.39 -10.64
CA GLU A 542 -18.22 51.13 -11.22
C GLU A 542 -18.02 52.64 -11.11
N ASP A 543 -17.52 53.13 -9.97
CA ASP A 543 -17.27 54.56 -9.77
C ASP A 543 -16.14 55.09 -10.64
N ARG A 544 -15.09 54.30 -10.89
CA ARG A 544 -14.03 54.67 -11.84
C ARG A 544 -14.51 54.65 -13.29
N LEU A 545 -15.25 53.61 -13.65
CA LEU A 545 -15.78 53.43 -15.01
C LEU A 545 -16.79 54.52 -15.38
N LYS A 546 -17.59 55.03 -14.44
CA LYS A 546 -18.45 56.21 -14.66
C LYS A 546 -17.68 57.47 -15.07
N LEU A 547 -16.41 57.58 -14.67
CA LEU A 547 -15.54 58.72 -14.94
C LEU A 547 -14.66 58.52 -16.19
N ALA A 548 -14.77 57.37 -16.87
CA ALA A 548 -13.97 57.04 -18.04
C ALA A 548 -14.23 58.03 -19.19
N LYS A 549 -13.15 58.53 -19.81
CA LYS A 549 -13.20 59.50 -20.93
C LYS A 549 -12.43 59.05 -22.16
N GLY A 550 -11.73 57.92 -22.10
CA GLY A 550 -10.83 57.43 -23.16
C GLY A 550 -9.46 58.12 -23.18
N GLU A 551 -9.20 59.02 -22.22
CA GLU A 551 -7.92 59.72 -22.11
C GLU A 551 -6.81 58.74 -21.72
N HIS A 552 -7.08 57.89 -20.72
CA HIS A 552 -6.20 56.84 -20.22
C HIS A 552 -6.68 55.45 -20.66
N TYR A 553 -6.79 55.24 -21.98
CA TYR A 553 -7.39 54.06 -22.58
C TYR A 553 -6.95 52.73 -21.97
N LEU A 554 -5.64 52.48 -21.81
CA LEU A 554 -5.16 51.21 -21.25
C LEU A 554 -5.69 50.94 -19.82
N ARG A 555 -5.65 51.96 -18.95
CA ARG A 555 -6.11 51.85 -17.57
C ARG A 555 -7.61 51.59 -17.52
N GLU A 556 -8.37 52.45 -18.19
CA GLU A 556 -9.84 52.37 -18.24
C GLU A 556 -10.32 51.05 -18.87
N ARG A 557 -9.64 50.58 -19.93
CA ARG A 557 -9.87 49.27 -20.54
C ARG A 557 -9.59 48.12 -19.57
N ASN A 558 -8.49 48.17 -18.83
CA ASN A 558 -8.16 47.13 -17.86
C ASN A 558 -9.13 47.11 -16.68
N GLU A 559 -9.62 48.28 -16.25
CA GLU A 559 -10.69 48.38 -15.25
C GLU A 559 -12.00 47.78 -15.76
N LEU A 560 -12.35 48.04 -17.03
CA LEU A 560 -13.51 47.43 -17.67
C LEU A 560 -13.34 45.90 -17.78
N LYS A 561 -12.17 45.43 -18.24
CA LYS A 561 -11.85 44.00 -18.33
C LYS A 561 -12.01 43.32 -16.96
N LEU A 562 -11.43 43.92 -15.92
CA LEU A 562 -11.53 43.42 -14.55
C LEU A 562 -12.99 43.38 -14.06
N TYR A 563 -13.77 44.42 -14.34
CA TYR A 563 -15.20 44.47 -13.99
C TYR A 563 -16.01 43.38 -14.70
N LEU A 564 -15.78 43.17 -16.00
CA LEU A 564 -16.48 42.14 -16.78
C LEU A 564 -16.17 40.73 -16.27
N MET A 565 -14.93 40.46 -15.86
CA MET A 565 -14.50 39.16 -15.30
C MET A 565 -15.25 38.74 -14.01
N LEU A 566 -15.90 39.67 -13.29
CA LEU A 566 -16.77 39.32 -12.16
C LEU A 566 -18.08 38.62 -12.57
N SER A 567 -18.45 38.73 -13.85
CA SER A 567 -19.72 38.24 -14.40
C SER A 567 -19.53 37.26 -15.56
N ASP A 568 -18.46 37.43 -16.36
CA ASP A 568 -18.15 36.61 -17.52
C ASP A 568 -17.16 35.49 -17.15
N VAL A 569 -17.71 34.32 -16.86
CA VAL A 569 -16.93 33.13 -16.43
C VAL A 569 -16.08 32.57 -17.57
N GLU A 570 -16.54 32.70 -18.82
CA GLU A 570 -15.84 32.14 -19.98
C GLU A 570 -14.50 32.86 -20.19
N HIS A 571 -14.53 34.20 -20.13
CA HIS A 571 -13.37 35.05 -20.31
C HIS A 571 -12.59 35.38 -19.02
N LEU A 572 -13.01 34.82 -17.87
CA LEU A 572 -12.27 34.96 -16.62
C LEU A 572 -10.89 34.29 -16.72
N ASP A 573 -9.85 35.13 -16.65
CA ASP A 573 -8.45 34.74 -16.48
C ASP A 573 -8.09 34.93 -15.00
N VAL A 574 -7.99 33.82 -14.27
CA VAL A 574 -7.76 33.82 -12.81
C VAL A 574 -6.41 34.43 -12.47
N ASP A 575 -5.35 34.08 -13.21
CA ASP A 575 -4.00 34.57 -12.94
C ASP A 575 -3.95 36.09 -13.17
N TRP A 576 -4.45 36.57 -14.31
CA TRP A 576 -4.45 38.01 -14.63
C TRP A 576 -5.32 38.84 -13.67
N ALA A 577 -6.45 38.30 -13.24
CA ALA A 577 -7.40 39.00 -12.38
C ALA A 577 -6.97 39.02 -10.92
N THR A 578 -6.27 37.98 -10.43
CA THR A 578 -5.88 37.84 -9.01
C THR A 578 -5.08 39.04 -8.53
N ASP A 579 -4.01 39.41 -9.23
CA ASP A 579 -3.13 40.51 -8.83
C ASP A 579 -3.89 41.86 -8.76
N ARG A 580 -4.75 42.08 -9.76
CA ARG A 580 -5.49 43.34 -9.93
C ARG A 580 -6.62 43.46 -8.92
N PHE A 581 -7.32 42.37 -8.65
CA PHE A 581 -8.32 42.33 -7.58
C PHE A 581 -7.70 42.43 -6.20
N THR A 582 -6.53 41.83 -5.98
CA THR A 582 -5.81 41.94 -4.71
C THR A 582 -5.40 43.38 -4.45
N SER A 583 -4.82 44.05 -5.47
CA SER A 583 -4.46 45.48 -5.38
C SER A 583 -5.67 46.38 -5.14
N LEU A 584 -6.76 46.11 -5.87
CA LEU A 584 -8.02 46.86 -5.71
C LEU A 584 -8.65 46.64 -4.33
N TRP A 585 -8.62 45.41 -3.82
CA TRP A 585 -9.17 45.10 -2.50
C TRP A 585 -8.31 45.70 -1.38
N ALA A 586 -6.99 45.66 -1.52
CA ALA A 586 -6.06 46.34 -0.63
C ALA A 586 -6.34 47.85 -0.57
N GLU A 587 -6.60 48.50 -1.72
CA GLU A 587 -7.00 49.91 -1.77
C GLU A 587 -8.30 50.17 -1.01
N VAL A 588 -9.31 49.32 -1.19
CA VAL A 588 -10.61 49.45 -0.50
C VAL A 588 -10.44 49.32 1.02
N LEU A 589 -9.59 48.40 1.47
CA LEU A 589 -9.38 48.14 2.91
C LEU A 589 -8.39 49.11 3.57
N ARG A 590 -7.54 49.79 2.78
CA ARG A 590 -6.46 50.68 3.26
C ARG A 590 -6.91 51.71 4.31
N PRO A 591 -8.05 52.40 4.17
CA PRO A 591 -8.49 53.39 5.17
C PRO A 591 -8.75 52.80 6.56
N THR A 592 -9.05 51.50 6.62
CA THR A 592 -9.41 50.77 7.85
C THR A 592 -8.37 49.73 8.27
N SER A 593 -7.28 49.59 7.50
CA SER A 593 -6.25 48.57 7.72
C SER A 593 -5.20 49.06 8.71
N ASN A 594 -4.84 48.17 9.65
CA ASN A 594 -3.70 48.32 10.55
C ASN A 594 -2.40 47.66 10.00
N LEU A 595 -2.45 47.08 8.81
CA LEU A 595 -1.32 46.39 8.17
C LEU A 595 -0.62 47.28 7.14
N GLY A 596 0.70 47.08 6.98
CA GLY A 596 1.46 47.65 5.86
C GLY A 596 0.97 47.09 4.51
N GLU A 597 1.13 47.85 3.44
CA GLU A 597 0.56 47.55 2.11
C GLU A 597 1.03 46.20 1.53
N SER A 598 2.32 45.87 1.70
CA SER A 598 2.88 44.60 1.25
C SER A 598 2.31 43.40 2.04
N GLU A 599 2.20 43.51 3.36
CA GLU A 599 1.65 42.44 4.21
C GLU A 599 0.15 42.25 3.96
N LEU A 600 -0.59 43.34 3.77
CA LEU A 600 -2.01 43.27 3.42
C LEU A 600 -2.20 42.52 2.10
N THR A 601 -1.49 42.92 1.04
CA THR A 601 -1.60 42.29 -0.29
C THR A 601 -1.29 40.79 -0.23
N LYS A 602 -0.23 40.41 0.50
CA LYS A 602 0.18 39.01 0.69
C LYS A 602 -0.88 38.17 1.42
N GLN A 603 -1.60 38.75 2.38
CA GLN A 603 -2.70 38.06 3.06
C GLN A 603 -3.96 37.97 2.19
N LEU A 604 -4.24 38.97 1.34
CA LEU A 604 -5.44 39.00 0.50
C LEU A 604 -5.34 38.08 -0.73
N GLU A 605 -4.17 37.97 -1.35
CA GLU A 605 -3.95 37.26 -2.63
C GLU A 605 -4.51 35.83 -2.63
N PRO A 606 -4.25 34.96 -1.62
CA PRO A 606 -4.76 33.59 -1.63
C PRO A 606 -6.29 33.51 -1.60
N HIS A 607 -6.94 34.46 -0.92
CA HIS A 607 -8.39 34.53 -0.83
C HIS A 607 -9.01 34.97 -2.18
N VAL A 608 -8.40 35.94 -2.85
CA VAL A 608 -8.81 36.41 -4.17
C VAL A 608 -8.65 35.29 -5.21
N ALA A 609 -7.48 34.66 -5.25
CA ALA A 609 -7.18 33.57 -6.18
C ALA A 609 -8.19 32.43 -6.05
N TYR A 610 -8.47 32.00 -4.81
CA TYR A 610 -9.42 30.93 -4.54
C TYR A 610 -10.86 31.33 -4.90
N TYR A 611 -11.29 32.55 -4.60
CA TYR A 611 -12.62 33.00 -4.99
C TYR A 611 -12.82 33.02 -6.53
N LEU A 612 -11.82 33.52 -7.26
CA LEU A 612 -11.86 33.55 -8.72
C LEU A 612 -11.80 32.14 -9.33
N SER A 613 -11.06 31.21 -8.73
CA SER A 613 -11.07 29.80 -9.17
C SER A 613 -12.44 29.16 -8.97
N LEU A 614 -13.13 29.46 -7.86
CA LEU A 614 -14.51 29.01 -7.64
C LEU A 614 -15.50 29.56 -8.68
N ILE A 615 -15.35 30.83 -9.09
CA ILE A 615 -16.14 31.39 -10.20
C ILE A 615 -15.83 30.62 -11.49
N LYS A 616 -14.55 30.40 -11.82
CA LYS A 616 -14.14 29.69 -13.04
C LYS A 616 -14.70 28.27 -13.11
N GLN A 617 -14.75 27.60 -11.96
CA GLN A 617 -15.33 26.27 -11.79
C GLN A 617 -16.87 26.26 -11.73
N LYS A 618 -17.53 27.41 -11.89
CA LYS A 618 -18.99 27.58 -11.81
C LYS A 618 -19.59 27.14 -10.46
N ARG A 619 -18.79 27.20 -9.38
CA ARG A 619 -19.21 26.86 -8.00
C ARG A 619 -19.77 28.06 -7.25
N VAL A 620 -19.56 29.28 -7.76
CA VAL A 620 -20.09 30.53 -7.22
C VAL A 620 -20.89 31.24 -8.29
N THR A 621 -22.06 31.76 -7.92
CA THR A 621 -22.86 32.59 -8.83
C THR A 621 -22.14 33.93 -9.06
N PRO A 622 -21.80 34.28 -10.31
CA PRO A 622 -21.17 35.56 -10.62
C PRO A 622 -22.07 36.74 -10.26
N VAL A 623 -21.47 37.87 -9.90
CA VAL A 623 -22.23 39.07 -9.51
C VAL A 623 -22.77 39.76 -10.77
N PRO A 624 -24.05 40.18 -10.81
CA PRO A 624 -24.62 40.82 -11.99
C PRO A 624 -23.92 42.14 -12.31
N ARG A 625 -23.60 42.33 -13.59
CA ARG A 625 -23.04 43.58 -14.13
C ARG A 625 -24.13 44.60 -14.46
N LYS A 626 -23.78 45.88 -14.51
CA LYS A 626 -24.65 46.95 -15.01
C LYS A 626 -24.44 47.11 -16.52
N ASP A 627 -25.31 46.52 -17.33
CA ASP A 627 -25.15 46.49 -18.78
C ASP A 627 -25.12 47.92 -19.39
N ASP A 628 -25.90 48.86 -18.86
CA ASP A 628 -25.88 50.27 -19.32
C ASP A 628 -24.50 50.93 -19.12
N LEU A 629 -23.86 50.68 -17.97
CA LEU A 629 -22.53 51.20 -17.68
C LEU A 629 -21.49 50.58 -18.63
N VAL A 630 -21.56 49.26 -18.83
CA VAL A 630 -20.66 48.55 -19.74
C VAL A 630 -20.80 49.09 -21.17
N ALA A 631 -22.02 49.26 -21.66
CA ALA A 631 -22.28 49.81 -22.99
C ALA A 631 -21.73 51.23 -23.13
N SER A 632 -21.97 52.09 -22.15
CA SER A 632 -21.45 53.47 -22.13
C SER A 632 -19.92 53.50 -22.17
N VAL A 633 -19.25 52.70 -21.33
CA VAL A 633 -17.78 52.69 -21.27
C VAL A 633 -17.19 52.09 -22.53
N ARG A 634 -17.77 51.00 -23.06
CA ARG A 634 -17.34 50.43 -24.35
C ARG A 634 -17.42 51.46 -25.46
N ALA A 635 -18.51 52.24 -25.55
CA ALA A 635 -18.63 53.30 -26.54
C ALA A 635 -17.55 54.38 -26.38
N THR A 636 -17.29 54.85 -25.15
CA THR A 636 -16.22 55.81 -24.86
C THR A 636 -14.84 55.28 -25.25
N LEU A 637 -14.55 54.02 -24.93
CA LEU A 637 -13.26 53.40 -25.26
C LEU A 637 -13.13 53.11 -26.76
N GLN A 638 -14.20 52.67 -27.42
CA GLN A 638 -14.23 52.41 -28.86
C GLN A 638 -14.05 53.69 -29.69
N ALA A 639 -14.50 54.84 -29.18
CA ALA A 639 -14.31 56.15 -29.80
C ALA A 639 -12.84 56.61 -29.84
N VAL A 640 -11.96 56.02 -29.02
CA VAL A 640 -10.51 56.27 -29.10
C VAL A 640 -9.98 55.71 -30.41
N ALA A 641 -9.18 56.51 -31.13
CA ALA A 641 -8.61 56.12 -32.42
C ALA A 641 -7.91 54.75 -32.36
N PRO A 642 -8.19 53.81 -33.29
CA PRO A 642 -7.66 52.44 -33.25
C PRO A 642 -6.14 52.37 -33.06
N ARG A 643 -5.39 53.23 -33.76
CA ARG A 643 -3.93 53.25 -33.67
C ARG A 643 -3.42 53.61 -32.27
N LYS A 644 -4.07 54.58 -31.58
CA LYS A 644 -3.76 54.90 -30.18
C LYS A 644 -4.10 53.73 -29.27
N ARG A 645 -5.26 53.10 -29.45
CA ARG A 645 -5.67 51.92 -28.67
C ARG A 645 -4.68 50.78 -28.78
N TYR A 646 -4.23 50.49 -30.01
CA TYR A 646 -3.27 49.42 -30.27
C TYR A 646 -1.92 49.77 -29.64
N TYR A 647 -1.49 51.04 -29.73
CA TYR A 647 -0.25 51.50 -29.11
C TYR A 647 -0.29 51.31 -27.60
N ASP A 648 -1.38 51.74 -26.98
CA ASP A 648 -1.60 51.58 -25.55
C ASP A 648 -1.63 50.11 -25.14
N TYR A 649 -2.26 49.25 -25.95
CA TYR A 649 -2.40 47.83 -25.67
C TYR A 649 -1.10 47.02 -25.87
N PHE A 650 -0.33 47.28 -26.93
CA PHE A 650 0.88 46.51 -27.24
C PHE A 650 2.17 47.11 -26.67
N VAL A 651 2.27 48.43 -26.62
CA VAL A 651 3.49 49.15 -26.20
C VAL A 651 3.36 49.60 -24.75
N ASN A 652 2.32 50.34 -24.39
CA ASN A 652 2.23 50.89 -23.03
C ASN A 652 1.88 49.84 -21.98
N SER A 653 1.33 48.69 -22.37
CA SER A 653 0.98 47.61 -21.44
C SER A 653 2.17 46.98 -20.72
N ILE A 654 3.38 47.06 -21.30
CA ILE A 654 4.58 46.47 -20.68
C ILE A 654 5.29 47.43 -19.71
N ILE A 655 4.91 48.72 -19.66
CA ILE A 655 5.56 49.73 -18.81
C ILE A 655 5.46 49.36 -17.32
N GLU A 656 4.31 48.83 -16.91
CA GLU A 656 3.99 48.50 -15.51
C GLU A 656 4.07 47.00 -15.21
N GLU A 657 4.60 46.18 -16.13
CA GLU A 657 4.75 44.74 -15.87
C GLU A 657 5.81 44.47 -14.80
N LYS A 658 5.46 43.65 -13.80
CA LYS A 658 6.29 43.31 -12.64
C LYS A 658 6.69 41.84 -12.59
N TYR A 659 7.79 41.53 -11.92
CA TYR A 659 8.23 40.17 -11.58
C TYR A 659 7.37 39.58 -10.47
N ASP A 660 7.23 40.31 -9.37
CA ASP A 660 6.30 40.03 -8.29
C ASP A 660 5.14 41.03 -8.37
N PRO A 661 3.94 40.59 -8.77
CA PRO A 661 2.78 41.47 -8.86
C PRO A 661 2.41 42.13 -7.53
N THR A 662 2.68 41.46 -6.41
CA THR A 662 2.39 41.93 -5.04
C THR A 662 3.47 42.85 -4.48
N GLY A 663 4.65 42.83 -5.10
CA GLY A 663 5.76 43.70 -4.75
C GLY A 663 5.54 45.17 -5.11
N ASP A 664 6.39 46.03 -4.57
CA ASP A 664 6.35 47.47 -4.82
C ASP A 664 6.52 47.79 -6.32
N ASN A 665 6.16 49.01 -6.74
CA ASN A 665 6.42 49.46 -8.12
C ASN A 665 7.87 49.94 -8.30
N SER A 666 8.81 49.35 -7.55
CA SER A 666 10.22 49.69 -7.68
C SER A 666 10.77 49.22 -9.01
N ARG A 667 11.86 49.86 -9.41
CA ARG A 667 12.62 49.50 -10.59
C ARG A 667 13.09 48.04 -10.58
N ALA A 668 13.46 47.52 -9.41
CA ALA A 668 13.90 46.13 -9.26
C ALA A 668 12.77 45.11 -9.51
N ASN A 669 11.53 45.52 -9.26
CA ASN A 669 10.37 44.67 -9.47
C ASN A 669 9.78 44.79 -10.88
N ARG A 670 10.08 45.85 -11.65
CA ARG A 670 9.63 45.96 -13.04
C ARG A 670 10.38 44.99 -13.95
N LYS A 671 9.66 44.28 -14.82
CA LYS A 671 10.26 43.41 -15.86
C LYS A 671 11.07 44.22 -16.88
N TYR A 672 10.56 45.41 -17.22
CA TYR A 672 11.15 46.33 -18.18
C TYR A 672 11.39 47.69 -17.52
N PRO A 673 12.39 47.79 -16.64
CA PRO A 673 12.66 49.04 -15.93
C PRO A 673 13.11 50.14 -16.90
N PRO A 674 12.77 51.42 -16.62
CA PRO A 674 13.32 52.52 -17.38
C PRO A 674 14.84 52.61 -17.21
N LEU A 675 15.49 53.19 -18.21
CA LEU A 675 16.93 53.47 -18.21
C LEU A 675 17.19 54.93 -17.86
N THR A 676 18.10 55.18 -16.93
CA THR A 676 18.52 56.52 -16.50
C THR A 676 20.04 56.65 -16.45
N LEU A 677 20.54 57.89 -16.53
CA LEU A 677 21.97 58.16 -16.38
C LEU A 677 22.47 57.83 -14.96
N GLY A 678 21.68 58.12 -13.93
CA GLY A 678 22.04 57.85 -12.53
C GLY A 678 22.28 56.35 -12.29
N ASP A 679 21.41 55.50 -12.83
CA ASP A 679 21.56 54.05 -12.73
C ASP A 679 22.74 53.52 -13.54
N MET A 680 23.01 54.14 -14.70
CA MET A 680 24.12 53.75 -15.57
C MET A 680 25.47 53.89 -14.87
N PHE A 681 25.61 54.84 -13.95
CA PHE A 681 26.86 55.11 -13.21
C PHE A 681 26.71 54.94 -11.69
N ALA A 682 25.80 54.07 -11.24
CA ALA A 682 25.61 53.79 -9.81
C ALA A 682 26.89 53.25 -9.13
N ASP A 683 27.73 52.54 -9.88
CA ASP A 683 29.06 52.03 -9.49
C ASP A 683 30.17 53.10 -9.55
N ARG A 684 29.91 54.25 -10.20
CA ARG A 684 30.87 55.35 -10.39
C ARG A 684 30.23 56.72 -10.12
N PRO A 685 29.85 57.03 -8.88
CA PRO A 685 29.14 58.27 -8.54
C PRO A 685 29.95 59.55 -8.85
N ASP A 686 31.28 59.47 -8.93
CA ASP A 686 32.13 60.60 -9.31
C ASP A 686 31.91 61.05 -10.77
N VAL A 687 31.52 60.14 -11.67
CA VAL A 687 31.15 60.48 -13.05
C VAL A 687 29.93 61.39 -13.07
N LEU A 688 28.97 61.19 -12.15
CA LEU A 688 27.75 62.01 -12.04
C LEU A 688 28.02 63.43 -11.51
N LYS A 689 29.22 63.70 -10.99
CA LYS A 689 29.68 65.07 -10.67
C LYS A 689 30.18 65.83 -11.91
N VAL A 690 30.50 65.10 -12.98
CA VAL A 690 31.06 65.63 -14.23
C VAL A 690 30.03 65.62 -15.34
N ILE A 691 29.33 64.50 -15.56
CA ILE A 691 28.26 64.33 -16.53
C ILE A 691 26.93 64.37 -15.78
N GLY A 692 26.03 65.29 -16.17
CA GLY A 692 24.74 65.49 -15.55
C GLY A 692 23.58 65.44 -16.55
N SER A 693 22.38 65.70 -16.04
CA SER A 693 21.12 65.76 -16.80
C SER A 693 20.47 67.14 -16.63
N LYS A 694 19.97 67.75 -17.71
CA LYS A 694 19.27 69.05 -17.64
C LYS A 694 18.00 68.91 -16.79
N LEU A 695 17.25 67.83 -17.00
CA LEU A 695 16.06 67.53 -16.22
C LEU A 695 16.39 67.33 -14.75
N TYR A 696 17.46 66.58 -14.43
CA TYR A 696 17.87 66.35 -13.05
C TYR A 696 18.30 67.64 -12.35
N ALA A 697 19.00 68.54 -13.06
CA ALA A 697 19.38 69.84 -12.50
C ALA A 697 18.15 70.68 -12.11
N LYS A 698 17.08 70.65 -12.93
CA LYS A 698 15.86 71.46 -12.76
C LYS A 698 14.84 70.83 -11.80
N GLU A 699 14.55 69.55 -11.95
CA GLU A 699 13.43 68.86 -11.29
C GLU A 699 13.89 67.82 -10.26
N LYS A 700 15.21 67.60 -10.11
CA LYS A 700 15.78 66.50 -9.31
C LYS A 700 15.25 65.11 -9.73
N ARG A 701 14.84 65.00 -11.00
CA ARG A 701 14.35 63.77 -11.64
C ARG A 701 15.17 63.49 -12.89
N TRP A 702 15.66 62.27 -13.03
CA TRP A 702 16.42 61.86 -14.21
C TRP A 702 15.52 61.81 -15.45
N LYS A 703 16.06 62.18 -16.62
CA LYS A 703 15.41 61.84 -17.88
C LYS A 703 15.50 60.32 -18.07
N GLU A 704 14.36 59.72 -18.32
CA GLU A 704 14.21 58.28 -18.46
C GLU A 704 13.95 57.92 -19.92
N VAL A 705 14.48 56.77 -20.34
CA VAL A 705 13.97 56.02 -21.49
C VAL A 705 13.04 54.95 -20.96
N ASP A 706 11.75 55.02 -21.31
CA ASP A 706 10.77 54.07 -20.78
C ASP A 706 11.08 52.63 -21.21
N GLY A 707 10.70 51.67 -20.36
CA GLY A 707 10.94 50.23 -20.56
C GLY A 707 10.70 49.70 -21.98
N PRO A 708 9.56 50.02 -22.65
CA PRO A 708 9.30 49.56 -24.01
C PRO A 708 10.36 49.97 -25.03
N TYR A 709 11.03 51.09 -24.82
CA TYR A 709 12.03 51.63 -25.74
C TYR A 709 13.47 51.26 -25.36
N THR A 710 13.63 50.24 -24.50
CA THR A 710 14.93 49.61 -24.23
C THR A 710 15.09 48.37 -25.12
N GLU A 711 16.31 47.83 -25.23
CA GLU A 711 16.58 46.58 -25.94
C GLU A 711 15.58 45.51 -25.49
N LYS A 712 15.54 45.18 -24.20
CA LYS A 712 14.64 44.16 -23.64
C LYS A 712 13.15 44.45 -23.88
N GLY A 713 12.72 45.70 -23.73
CA GLY A 713 11.33 46.09 -24.00
C GLY A 713 10.94 45.94 -25.47
N HIS A 714 11.88 46.23 -26.38
CA HIS A 714 11.66 46.09 -27.81
C HIS A 714 11.31 44.66 -28.21
N TYR A 715 12.03 43.65 -27.71
CA TYR A 715 11.70 42.24 -27.95
C TYR A 715 10.29 41.91 -27.45
N ALA A 716 9.91 42.40 -26.26
CA ALA A 716 8.59 42.14 -25.70
C ALA A 716 7.46 42.78 -26.52
N VAL A 717 7.67 43.98 -27.05
CA VAL A 717 6.72 44.63 -27.97
C VAL A 717 6.60 43.82 -29.27
N LEU A 718 7.71 43.36 -29.85
CA LEU A 718 7.70 42.55 -31.07
C LEU A 718 6.95 41.23 -30.88
N GLU A 719 7.21 40.53 -29.78
CA GLU A 719 6.52 39.28 -29.43
C GLU A 719 5.01 39.49 -29.31
N LYS A 720 4.57 40.59 -28.67
CA LYS A 720 3.14 40.93 -28.59
C LYS A 720 2.53 41.32 -29.94
N LEU A 721 3.32 41.87 -30.87
CA LEU A 721 2.85 42.31 -32.19
C LEU A 721 2.79 41.18 -33.22
N GLU A 722 3.57 40.10 -33.05
CA GLU A 722 3.61 38.94 -33.96
C GLU A 722 2.21 38.30 -34.11
N GLU A 723 1.54 38.04 -32.99
CA GLU A 723 0.15 37.55 -32.93
C GLU A 723 -0.87 38.68 -32.69
N GLY A 724 -0.49 39.94 -32.98
CA GLY A 724 -1.26 41.12 -32.56
C GLY A 724 -2.70 41.15 -33.10
N ALA A 725 -2.91 40.74 -34.36
CA ALA A 725 -4.25 40.68 -34.95
C ALA A 725 -5.15 39.65 -34.25
N GLU A 726 -4.61 38.45 -33.96
CA GLU A 726 -5.32 37.40 -33.23
C GLU A 726 -5.63 37.84 -31.79
N SER A 727 -4.67 38.50 -31.12
CA SER A 727 -4.85 39.03 -29.76
C SER A 727 -5.98 40.07 -29.69
N LEU A 728 -6.05 40.99 -30.65
CA LEU A 728 -7.14 42.00 -30.70
C LEU A 728 -8.51 41.36 -30.92
N LEU A 729 -8.60 40.35 -31.81
CA LEU A 729 -9.84 39.62 -32.05
C LEU A 729 -10.26 38.80 -30.83
N ALA A 730 -9.30 38.18 -30.13
CA ALA A 730 -9.57 37.43 -28.90
C ALA A 730 -10.05 38.33 -27.76
N GLU A 731 -9.64 39.59 -27.71
CA GLU A 731 -9.98 40.55 -26.65
C GLU A 731 -11.19 41.44 -26.97
N ARG A 732 -11.90 41.18 -28.08
CA ARG A 732 -13.11 41.93 -28.49
C ARG A 732 -14.22 41.94 -27.45
N TRP A 733 -14.28 40.90 -26.62
CA TRP A 733 -15.25 40.79 -25.53
C TRP A 733 -15.10 41.89 -24.47
N VAL A 734 -13.95 42.59 -24.40
CA VAL A 734 -13.74 43.73 -23.49
C VAL A 734 -14.24 45.02 -24.13
N VAL A 735 -13.66 45.37 -25.29
CA VAL A 735 -14.02 46.53 -26.11
C VAL A 735 -14.17 46.04 -27.54
N ASP A 736 -15.38 46.20 -28.08
CA ASP A 736 -15.68 45.77 -29.44
C ASP A 736 -14.89 46.60 -30.47
N LEU A 737 -14.57 45.98 -31.60
CA LEU A 737 -13.95 46.67 -32.74
C LEU A 737 -14.96 47.64 -33.36
N ALA A 738 -14.52 48.84 -33.71
CA ALA A 738 -15.34 49.82 -34.41
C ALA A 738 -15.81 49.26 -35.78
N PRO A 739 -16.95 49.72 -36.31
CA PRO A 739 -17.42 49.29 -37.62
C PRO A 739 -16.34 49.44 -38.71
N GLY A 740 -16.02 48.35 -39.42
CA GLY A 740 -14.98 48.31 -40.45
C GLY A 740 -13.54 48.17 -39.94
N GLU A 741 -13.30 48.26 -38.62
CA GLU A 741 -11.95 48.19 -38.03
C GLU A 741 -11.29 46.82 -38.27
N GLU A 742 -12.07 45.74 -38.22
CA GLU A 742 -11.60 44.36 -38.42
C GLU A 742 -10.82 44.19 -39.73
N THR A 743 -11.33 44.75 -40.84
CA THR A 743 -10.65 44.72 -42.15
C THR A 743 -9.39 45.58 -42.21
N SER A 744 -9.27 46.56 -41.30
CA SER A 744 -8.18 47.52 -41.23
C SER A 744 -7.15 47.22 -40.13
N ILE A 745 -7.31 46.12 -39.37
CA ILE A 745 -6.40 45.76 -38.26
C ILE A 745 -4.95 45.76 -38.72
N ASN A 746 -4.63 45.06 -39.81
CA ASN A 746 -3.27 44.97 -40.33
C ASN A 746 -2.72 46.34 -40.72
N LYS A 747 -3.52 47.18 -41.37
CA LYS A 747 -3.13 48.55 -41.73
C LYS A 747 -2.85 49.41 -40.49
N ASN A 748 -3.65 49.27 -39.44
CA ASN A 748 -3.46 50.00 -38.18
C ASN A 748 -2.24 49.49 -37.40
N LEU A 749 -1.95 48.18 -37.43
CA LEU A 749 -0.74 47.59 -36.86
C LEU A 749 0.52 48.04 -37.61
N ASP A 750 0.47 48.16 -38.94
CA ASP A 750 1.59 48.70 -39.74
C ASP A 750 1.82 50.19 -39.43
N GLY A 751 0.74 50.95 -39.27
CA GLY A 751 0.80 52.34 -38.80
C GLY A 751 1.39 52.46 -37.38
N LEU A 752 1.03 51.56 -36.47
CA LEU A 752 1.59 51.49 -35.12
C LEU A 752 3.10 51.22 -35.15
N ALA A 753 3.57 50.34 -36.04
CA ALA A 753 5.01 50.07 -36.18
C ALA A 753 5.80 51.33 -36.54
N ALA A 754 5.24 52.22 -37.36
CA ALA A 754 5.83 53.51 -37.69
C ALA A 754 5.80 54.49 -36.50
N ASP A 755 4.68 54.56 -35.79
CA ASP A 755 4.55 55.41 -34.59
C ASP A 755 5.51 54.96 -33.48
N TYR A 756 5.70 53.65 -33.32
CA TYR A 756 6.61 53.05 -32.36
C TYR A 756 8.06 53.39 -32.68
N ASP A 757 8.51 53.21 -33.92
CA ASP A 757 9.83 53.67 -34.39
C ASP A 757 10.07 55.15 -34.07
N ALA A 758 9.12 56.01 -34.44
CA ALA A 758 9.24 57.45 -34.25
C ALA A 758 9.39 57.82 -32.77
N ARG A 759 8.59 57.19 -31.89
CA ARG A 759 8.68 57.37 -30.43
C ARG A 759 9.97 56.79 -29.85
N TYR A 760 10.42 55.64 -30.32
CA TYR A 760 11.68 55.02 -29.91
C TYR A 760 12.86 55.95 -30.22
N ILE A 761 12.89 56.50 -31.43
CA ILE A 761 13.90 57.48 -31.85
C ILE A 761 13.81 58.73 -31.00
N ALA A 762 12.61 59.25 -30.72
CA ALA A 762 12.43 60.44 -29.89
C ALA A 762 12.93 60.22 -28.45
N GLN A 763 12.59 59.10 -27.82
CA GLN A 763 13.01 58.77 -26.44
C GLN A 763 14.54 58.79 -26.29
N TRP A 764 15.26 58.11 -27.19
CA TRP A 764 16.72 58.08 -27.16
C TRP A 764 17.36 59.41 -27.57
N THR A 765 16.77 60.12 -28.53
CA THR A 765 17.26 61.46 -28.93
C THR A 765 17.14 62.44 -27.78
N ASP A 766 15.98 62.47 -27.12
CA ASP A 766 15.73 63.34 -25.98
C ASP A 766 16.62 62.97 -24.79
N TRP A 767 16.84 61.68 -24.54
CA TRP A 767 17.69 61.22 -23.46
C TRP A 767 19.15 61.66 -23.65
N VAL A 768 19.72 61.48 -24.85
CA VAL A 768 21.09 61.95 -25.13
C VAL A 768 21.16 63.48 -25.14
N ALA A 769 20.14 64.17 -25.69
CA ALA A 769 20.10 65.63 -25.71
C ALA A 769 19.95 66.26 -24.31
N ASP A 770 19.42 65.51 -23.33
CA ASP A 770 19.33 65.92 -21.93
C ASP A 770 20.67 65.82 -21.18
N LEU A 771 21.62 65.04 -21.69
CA LEU A 771 22.95 64.92 -21.10
C LEU A 771 23.71 66.25 -21.18
N THR A 772 24.45 66.55 -20.12
CA THR A 772 25.28 67.75 -19.98
C THR A 772 26.60 67.39 -19.35
N VAL A 773 27.60 68.23 -19.56
CA VAL A 773 28.91 68.06 -18.94
C VAL A 773 29.27 69.38 -18.27
N ARG A 774 29.85 69.29 -17.08
CA ARG A 774 30.24 70.46 -16.29
C ARG A 774 31.25 71.31 -17.06
N THR A 775 30.96 72.60 -17.20
CA THR A 775 31.92 73.58 -17.73
C THR A 775 32.97 73.89 -16.66
N PRO A 776 34.27 73.70 -16.92
CA PRO A 776 35.31 73.99 -15.93
C PRO A 776 35.48 75.49 -15.70
N ALA A 777 35.48 75.92 -14.44
CA ALA A 777 35.70 77.34 -14.11
C ALA A 777 37.17 77.75 -14.30
N ASN A 778 38.10 76.84 -14.04
CA ASN A 778 39.56 77.06 -14.03
C ASN A 778 40.33 75.81 -14.49
N LEU A 779 41.66 75.92 -14.64
CA LEU A 779 42.50 74.80 -15.11
C LEU A 779 42.50 73.59 -14.15
N LYS A 780 42.37 73.81 -12.84
CA LYS A 780 42.33 72.73 -11.85
C LYS A 780 41.07 71.87 -12.02
N GLU A 781 39.91 72.51 -12.15
CA GLU A 781 38.65 71.82 -12.45
C GLU A 781 38.65 71.15 -13.83
N ALA A 782 39.29 71.78 -14.83
CA ALA A 782 39.45 71.19 -16.16
C ALA A 782 40.28 69.89 -16.09
N LYS A 783 41.39 69.89 -15.34
CA LYS A 783 42.20 68.69 -15.10
C LYS A 783 41.41 67.57 -14.44
N GLU A 784 40.61 67.88 -13.41
CA GLU A 784 39.74 66.90 -12.73
C GLU A 784 38.70 66.30 -13.69
N ILE A 785 38.04 67.14 -14.49
CA ILE A 785 37.05 66.71 -15.49
C ILE A 785 37.71 65.82 -16.54
N TYR A 786 38.87 66.22 -17.09
CA TYR A 786 39.58 65.44 -18.11
C TYR A 786 40.07 64.09 -17.55
N MET A 787 40.54 64.08 -16.30
CA MET A 787 40.95 62.85 -15.62
C MET A 787 39.78 61.87 -15.49
N GLU A 788 38.59 62.33 -15.10
CA GLU A 788 37.43 61.44 -14.94
C GLU A 788 36.86 60.97 -16.29
N LEU A 789 36.79 61.86 -17.30
CA LEU A 789 36.34 61.52 -18.65
C LEU A 789 37.30 60.57 -19.38
N ALA A 790 38.61 60.65 -19.10
CA ALA A 790 39.64 59.78 -19.67
C ALA A 790 39.98 58.56 -18.78
N ARG A 791 39.26 58.33 -17.68
CA ARG A 791 39.47 57.16 -16.83
C ARG A 791 38.93 55.89 -17.54
N PRO A 792 39.68 54.77 -17.58
CA PRO A 792 39.26 53.52 -18.22
C PRO A 792 37.85 53.06 -17.81
N ASP A 793 37.18 52.30 -18.68
CA ASP A 793 35.71 52.23 -18.78
C ASP A 793 35.11 53.62 -19.03
N TYR A 794 35.64 54.28 -20.08
CA TYR A 794 35.40 55.70 -20.37
C TYR A 794 33.91 56.06 -20.32
N PRO A 795 33.49 57.10 -19.56
CA PRO A 795 32.08 57.44 -19.41
C PRO A 795 31.32 57.64 -20.74
N TYR A 796 31.92 58.33 -21.71
CA TYR A 796 31.31 58.50 -23.03
C TYR A 796 31.21 57.19 -23.82
N LEU A 797 32.17 56.27 -23.66
CA LEU A 797 32.07 54.95 -24.29
C LEU A 797 30.92 54.14 -23.69
N ARG A 798 30.73 54.21 -22.36
CA ARG A 798 29.63 53.53 -21.66
C ARG A 798 28.26 54.07 -22.10
N ILE A 799 28.12 55.39 -22.26
CA ILE A 799 26.90 56.02 -22.81
C ILE A 799 26.65 55.60 -24.26
N ILE A 800 27.68 55.61 -25.12
CA ILE A 800 27.55 55.22 -26.53
C ILE A 800 27.25 53.72 -26.67
N ARG A 801 27.85 52.85 -25.84
CA ARG A 801 27.52 51.42 -25.80
C ARG A 801 26.10 51.17 -25.32
N ALA A 802 25.61 51.94 -24.35
CA ALA A 802 24.20 51.86 -23.96
C ALA A 802 23.28 52.25 -25.12
N LEU A 803 23.61 53.30 -25.87
CA LEU A 803 22.89 53.67 -27.09
C LEU A 803 22.97 52.56 -28.16
N GLU A 804 24.14 51.94 -28.34
CA GLU A 804 24.35 50.83 -29.27
C GLU A 804 23.47 49.63 -28.92
N ASP A 805 23.56 49.13 -27.69
CA ASP A 805 22.81 47.97 -27.20
C ASP A 805 21.30 48.18 -27.41
N ASN A 806 20.82 49.40 -27.15
CA ASN A 806 19.38 49.70 -27.20
C ASN A 806 18.89 50.20 -28.56
N THR A 807 19.74 50.45 -29.57
CA THR A 807 19.27 50.94 -30.89
C THR A 807 19.72 50.07 -32.06
N GLN A 808 20.79 49.29 -31.91
CA GLN A 808 21.35 48.46 -32.97
C GLN A 808 20.94 46.98 -32.87
N TRP A 809 20.43 46.56 -31.69
CA TRP A 809 19.89 45.22 -31.39
C TRP A 809 20.77 44.09 -31.93
N LYS A 810 22.00 44.03 -31.40
CA LYS A 810 23.03 43.07 -31.87
C LYS A 810 22.95 41.71 -31.19
N ARG A 811 22.20 41.58 -30.08
CA ARG A 811 22.13 40.35 -29.26
C ARG A 811 20.93 39.49 -29.65
N ASP A 812 21.07 38.17 -29.56
CA ASP A 812 19.94 37.26 -29.72
C ASP A 812 19.16 37.09 -28.40
N ARG A 813 17.89 36.67 -28.47
CA ARG A 813 16.97 36.52 -27.33
C ARG A 813 17.55 35.69 -26.17
N SER A 814 18.26 34.60 -26.46
CA SER A 814 18.84 33.71 -25.43
C SER A 814 19.89 34.39 -24.56
N ALA A 815 20.67 35.31 -25.13
CA ALA A 815 21.67 36.09 -24.39
C ALA A 815 21.03 37.13 -23.46
N LEU A 816 19.80 37.55 -23.74
CA LEU A 816 19.05 38.52 -22.94
C LEU A 816 18.37 37.86 -21.72
N GLU A 817 17.92 36.62 -21.86
CA GLU A 817 17.29 35.83 -20.79
C GLU A 817 18.29 35.34 -19.71
N ASP A 818 19.56 35.16 -20.05
CA ASP A 818 20.61 34.65 -19.15
C ASP A 818 21.27 35.74 -18.27
N SER A 819 20.89 37.02 -18.48
CA SER A 819 21.43 38.17 -17.75
C SER A 819 20.85 38.28 -16.31
N GLY A 820 21.39 37.48 -15.39
CA GLY A 820 21.61 37.76 -13.95
C GLY A 820 20.41 37.92 -12.99
N VAL A 821 19.27 38.47 -13.41
CA VAL A 821 18.14 38.80 -12.51
C VAL A 821 16.98 37.80 -12.66
N MET A 822 16.94 37.03 -13.75
CA MET A 822 15.84 36.11 -14.09
C MET A 822 15.85 34.76 -13.36
N LYS A 823 16.90 34.47 -12.57
CA LYS A 823 17.04 33.15 -11.93
C LYS A 823 16.02 32.87 -10.82
N ARG A 824 15.43 33.90 -10.20
CA ARG A 824 14.50 33.73 -9.07
C ARG A 824 13.03 33.51 -9.45
N GLY A 825 12.62 33.84 -10.69
CA GLY A 825 11.25 33.63 -11.18
C GLY A 825 11.06 32.41 -12.08
N LYS A 826 12.17 31.79 -12.52
CA LYS A 826 12.17 30.71 -13.53
C LYS A 826 11.47 29.43 -13.04
N GLU A 827 11.58 29.12 -11.74
CA GLU A 827 11.11 27.86 -11.18
C GLU A 827 9.57 27.73 -11.07
N HIS A 828 8.83 28.86 -11.00
CA HIS A 828 7.37 28.82 -10.93
C HIS A 828 6.70 28.84 -12.31
N LEU A 829 7.40 29.36 -13.32
CA LEU A 829 6.87 29.55 -14.67
C LEU A 829 7.20 28.37 -15.62
N GLU A 830 8.34 27.70 -15.43
CA GLU A 830 8.73 26.55 -16.27
C GLU A 830 7.73 25.39 -16.20
N ARG A 831 7.03 25.18 -15.06
CA ARG A 831 5.96 24.17 -14.94
C ARG A 831 4.69 24.46 -15.75
N LYS A 832 4.40 25.73 -16.09
CA LYS A 832 3.21 26.10 -16.90
C LYS A 832 3.54 26.19 -18.40
N ILE A 833 4.80 26.39 -18.77
CA ILE A 833 5.20 26.60 -20.19
C ILE A 833 5.36 25.27 -20.94
N GLU A 834 5.56 24.14 -20.25
CA GLU A 834 5.73 22.82 -20.90
C GLU A 834 4.47 22.28 -21.62
N GLN A 835 3.29 22.89 -21.46
CA GLN A 835 2.05 22.44 -22.13
C GLN A 835 1.68 23.18 -23.44
N LYS A 836 2.46 24.18 -23.88
CA LYS A 836 2.27 24.80 -25.20
C LYS A 836 3.58 24.77 -25.99
N THR A 837 3.93 23.59 -26.51
CA THR A 837 4.90 23.42 -27.60
C THR A 837 4.33 24.01 -28.90
N ARG A 838 4.36 25.34 -29.03
CA ARG A 838 4.41 25.98 -30.35
C ARG A 838 5.87 26.32 -30.63
N LEU A 839 6.38 25.85 -31.78
CA LEU A 839 7.71 26.17 -32.27
C LEU A 839 7.92 27.69 -32.19
N LYS A 840 8.85 28.14 -31.33
CA LYS A 840 9.29 29.53 -31.26
C LYS A 840 9.94 29.88 -32.59
N VAL A 841 9.23 30.62 -33.44
CA VAL A 841 9.79 31.21 -34.66
C VAL A 841 10.89 32.18 -34.21
N PRO A 842 12.08 32.18 -34.86
CA PRO A 842 13.10 33.17 -34.56
C PRO A 842 12.60 34.57 -34.96
N LEU A 843 12.16 35.35 -33.97
CA LEU A 843 11.79 36.75 -34.13
C LEU A 843 13.00 37.57 -34.62
N ASN A 844 12.89 38.19 -35.79
CA ASN A 844 13.91 39.13 -36.28
C ASN A 844 13.70 40.51 -35.65
N VAL A 845 14.61 40.90 -34.78
CA VAL A 845 14.49 42.11 -33.95
C VAL A 845 14.63 43.41 -34.73
N LYS A 846 15.11 43.34 -35.97
CA LYS A 846 15.21 44.50 -36.86
C LYS A 846 13.96 44.68 -37.71
N LEU A 847 13.05 43.71 -37.70
CA LEU A 847 11.78 43.76 -38.39
C LEU A 847 10.65 43.96 -37.38
N ILE A 848 9.93 45.07 -37.51
CA ILE A 848 8.66 45.24 -36.81
C ILE A 848 7.58 44.75 -37.76
N ARG A 849 7.02 43.58 -37.46
CA ARG A 849 6.20 42.80 -38.41
C ARG A 849 7.02 42.47 -39.67
N ASN A 850 6.66 43.04 -40.82
CA ASN A 850 7.35 42.83 -42.09
C ASN A 850 8.15 44.06 -42.56
N ARG A 851 8.27 45.09 -41.71
CA ARG A 851 8.95 46.35 -42.05
C ARG A 851 10.29 46.45 -41.33
N PRO A 852 11.40 46.78 -42.02
CA PRO A 852 12.65 47.12 -41.36
C PRO A 852 12.47 48.37 -40.50
N SER A 853 12.86 48.28 -39.23
CA SER A 853 12.83 49.41 -38.30
C SER A 853 13.82 50.49 -38.73
N SER A 854 13.40 51.75 -38.57
CA SER A 854 14.23 52.94 -38.83
C SER A 854 15.13 53.32 -37.65
N VAL A 855 14.99 52.68 -36.49
CA VAL A 855 15.77 53.00 -35.28
C VAL A 855 17.27 52.76 -35.47
N PRO A 856 17.74 51.60 -36.00
CA PRO A 856 19.18 51.36 -36.16
C PRO A 856 19.84 52.41 -37.04
N ASP A 857 19.22 52.72 -38.19
CA ASP A 857 19.73 53.71 -39.14
C ASP A 857 19.78 55.12 -38.55
N ALA A 858 18.79 55.49 -37.72
CA ALA A 858 18.75 56.81 -37.07
C ALA A 858 19.92 57.06 -36.12
N PHE A 859 20.48 56.02 -35.48
CA PHE A 859 21.58 56.15 -34.51
C PHE A 859 22.91 55.56 -34.96
N LYS A 860 22.95 54.87 -36.11
CA LYS A 860 24.15 54.22 -36.64
C LYS A 860 25.37 55.15 -36.64
N ARG A 861 25.22 56.35 -37.19
CA ARG A 861 26.29 57.36 -37.21
C ARG A 861 26.68 57.84 -35.81
N THR A 862 25.73 58.01 -34.91
CA THR A 862 26.03 58.41 -33.52
C THR A 862 26.82 57.32 -32.78
N VAL A 863 26.49 56.05 -33.01
CA VAL A 863 27.20 54.89 -32.42
C VAL A 863 28.62 54.73 -32.98
N GLU A 864 28.79 54.91 -34.30
CA GLU A 864 30.08 54.84 -35.00
C GLU A 864 31.14 55.80 -34.45
N PHE A 865 30.74 56.84 -33.70
CA PHE A 865 31.67 57.75 -33.01
C PHE A 865 32.50 57.03 -31.93
N GLY A 866 31.87 56.11 -31.19
CA GLY A 866 32.50 55.42 -30.05
C GLY A 866 32.77 53.94 -30.27
N VAL A 867 32.09 53.30 -31.22
CA VAL A 867 32.19 51.85 -31.48
C VAL A 867 32.38 51.58 -32.97
N PRO A 868 33.41 50.81 -33.38
CA PRO A 868 33.66 50.54 -34.80
C PRO A 868 32.56 49.67 -35.43
N ALA A 869 32.35 49.84 -36.74
CA ALA A 869 31.26 49.20 -37.49
C ALA A 869 31.46 47.67 -37.78
N ALA A 870 32.54 47.05 -37.32
CA ALA A 870 32.92 45.67 -37.69
C ALA A 870 32.17 44.56 -36.89
N PRO A 871 31.89 43.38 -37.50
CA PRO A 871 31.13 42.31 -36.87
C PRO A 871 32.03 41.35 -36.10
N SER A 872 32.39 41.71 -34.86
CA SER A 872 32.80 40.82 -33.75
C SER A 872 33.54 41.67 -32.70
N GLY A 873 33.22 41.47 -31.42
CA GLY A 873 33.64 42.30 -30.29
C GLY A 873 35.13 42.22 -29.91
N SER A 874 36.04 42.32 -30.87
CA SER A 874 37.50 42.24 -30.64
C SER A 874 38.33 43.30 -31.37
N ALA A 875 37.72 44.21 -32.15
CA ALA A 875 38.47 45.36 -32.68
C ALA A 875 38.87 46.31 -31.52
N PRO A 876 40.17 46.65 -31.35
CA PRO A 876 40.58 47.56 -30.29
C PRO A 876 39.92 48.93 -30.51
N ILE A 877 39.36 49.49 -29.43
CA ILE A 877 38.67 50.79 -29.38
C ILE A 877 39.58 51.96 -29.89
N THR A 878 40.88 51.70 -30.05
CA THR A 878 41.96 52.66 -30.28
C THR A 878 41.82 53.52 -31.53
N ASP A 879 41.05 53.11 -32.54
CA ASP A 879 40.92 53.84 -33.81
C ASP A 879 39.62 54.64 -33.96
N THR A 880 38.79 54.71 -32.92
CA THR A 880 37.52 55.46 -32.96
C THR A 880 37.72 56.97 -32.78
N PRO A 881 36.83 57.83 -33.33
CA PRO A 881 36.84 59.26 -33.03
C PRO A 881 36.77 59.57 -31.52
N LEU A 882 36.03 58.77 -30.74
CA LEU A 882 36.03 58.87 -29.29
C LEU A 882 37.41 58.60 -28.67
N ALA A 883 38.13 57.57 -29.13
CA ALA A 883 39.48 57.29 -28.63
C ALA A 883 40.45 58.45 -28.93
N ARG A 884 40.34 59.07 -30.11
CA ARG A 884 41.11 60.28 -30.45
C ARG A 884 40.77 61.44 -29.52
N TYR A 885 39.49 61.62 -29.20
CA TYR A 885 39.05 62.65 -28.25
C TYR A 885 39.55 62.38 -26.82
N ILE A 886 39.54 61.13 -26.35
CA ILE A 886 40.09 60.76 -25.04
C ILE A 886 41.61 61.00 -24.98
N SER A 887 42.33 60.70 -26.05
CA SER A 887 43.76 61.01 -26.18
C SER A 887 44.02 62.52 -26.15
N LEU A 888 43.15 63.32 -26.79
CA LEU A 888 43.19 64.77 -26.70
C LEU A 888 43.00 65.27 -25.26
N LEU A 889 41.99 64.76 -24.54
CA LEU A 889 41.77 65.11 -23.13
C LEU A 889 42.95 64.72 -22.24
N SER A 890 43.55 63.55 -22.47
CA SER A 890 44.73 63.08 -21.73
C SER A 890 45.94 63.97 -21.98
N SER A 891 46.16 64.38 -23.24
CA SER A 891 47.22 65.34 -23.60
C SER A 891 47.02 66.69 -22.92
N LEU A 892 45.80 67.23 -22.89
CA LEU A 892 45.49 68.49 -22.22
C LEU A 892 45.68 68.40 -20.70
N ARG A 893 45.27 67.29 -20.09
CA ARG A 893 45.48 67.02 -18.66
C ARG A 893 46.98 67.04 -18.32
N ASP A 894 47.80 66.35 -19.11
CA ASP A 894 49.24 66.26 -18.87
C ASP A 894 49.94 67.61 -19.05
N GLU A 895 49.47 68.42 -20.01
CA GLU A 895 49.95 69.78 -20.22
C GLU A 895 49.58 70.72 -19.06
N ILE A 896 48.35 70.64 -18.55
CA ILE A 896 47.93 71.37 -17.34
C ILE A 896 48.77 70.93 -16.14
N GLN A 897 49.01 69.63 -15.98
CA GLN A 897 49.82 69.09 -14.87
C GLN A 897 51.25 69.64 -14.92
N ARG A 898 51.90 69.64 -16.10
CA ARG A 898 53.25 70.21 -16.28
C ARG A 898 53.31 71.69 -15.92
N LEU A 899 52.29 72.46 -16.29
CA LEU A 899 52.22 73.88 -15.94
C LEU A 899 52.05 74.09 -14.43
N GLU A 900 51.22 73.27 -13.78
CA GLU A 900 50.99 73.31 -12.33
C GLU A 900 52.23 72.89 -11.53
N ASP A 901 52.99 71.90 -12.01
CA ASP A 901 54.26 71.45 -11.42
C ASP A 901 55.31 72.57 -11.42
N VAL A 902 55.25 73.49 -12.40
CA VAL A 902 56.12 74.67 -12.50
C VAL A 902 55.61 75.84 -11.66
N ASN A 903 54.30 76.08 -11.63
CA ASN A 903 53.67 77.12 -10.81
C ASN A 903 52.25 76.70 -10.39
N PRO A 904 51.95 76.56 -9.08
CA PRO A 904 50.60 76.20 -8.63
C PRO A 904 49.50 77.21 -8.99
N ASN A 905 49.84 78.45 -9.32
CA ASN A 905 48.90 79.55 -9.65
C ASN A 905 48.95 79.97 -11.14
N VAL A 906 49.06 79.01 -12.07
CA VAL A 906 49.11 79.28 -13.52
C VAL A 906 47.87 80.05 -14.01
N ASP A 907 48.10 81.13 -14.78
CA ASP A 907 47.03 81.84 -15.48
C ASP A 907 46.46 80.95 -16.61
N ALA A 908 45.15 80.71 -16.57
CA ALA A 908 44.43 79.91 -17.55
C ALA A 908 44.58 80.42 -19.00
N ARG A 909 44.93 81.70 -19.19
CA ARG A 909 45.18 82.30 -20.52
C ARG A 909 46.39 81.69 -21.23
N LEU A 910 47.36 81.13 -20.50
CA LEU A 910 48.51 80.44 -21.10
C LEU A 910 48.10 79.18 -21.88
N MET A 911 46.94 78.60 -21.55
CA MET A 911 46.36 77.46 -22.26
C MET A 911 45.35 77.87 -23.34
N ALA A 912 45.11 79.17 -23.57
CA ALA A 912 44.02 79.62 -24.43
C ALA A 912 44.15 79.13 -25.88
N ASP A 913 45.32 79.31 -26.51
CA ASP A 913 45.56 78.86 -27.89
C ASP A 913 45.44 77.34 -28.02
N ARG A 914 45.95 76.61 -27.02
CA ARG A 914 45.88 75.15 -26.98
C ARG A 914 44.44 74.64 -26.82
N LEU A 915 43.64 75.29 -25.97
CA LEU A 915 42.22 74.96 -25.78
C LEU A 915 41.37 75.33 -27.00
N ILE A 916 41.69 76.42 -27.71
CA ILE A 916 41.07 76.77 -29.00
C ILE A 916 41.37 75.68 -30.04
N GLU A 917 42.63 75.27 -30.14
CA GLU A 917 43.05 74.22 -31.07
C GLU A 917 42.41 72.87 -30.72
N ALA A 918 42.37 72.49 -29.44
CA ALA A 918 41.65 71.31 -28.99
C ALA A 918 40.14 71.37 -29.30
N THR A 919 39.52 72.53 -29.18
CA THR A 919 38.11 72.74 -29.55
C THR A 919 37.89 72.51 -31.05
N ARG A 920 38.81 72.99 -31.91
CA ARG A 920 38.77 72.74 -33.35
C ARG A 920 38.99 71.26 -33.68
N GLN A 921 39.95 70.60 -33.02
CA GLN A 921 40.20 69.17 -33.20
C GLN A 921 39.00 68.32 -32.77
N ALA A 922 38.36 68.65 -31.65
CA ALA A 922 37.16 67.98 -31.18
C ALA A 922 35.95 68.18 -32.12
N ASP A 923 35.75 69.38 -32.67
CA ASP A 923 34.68 69.62 -33.65
C ASP A 923 34.99 68.97 -35.01
N ALA A 924 36.27 68.90 -35.42
CA ALA A 924 36.71 68.21 -36.63
C ALA A 924 36.38 66.71 -36.59
N LEU A 925 36.45 66.07 -35.42
CA LEU A 925 36.05 64.67 -35.23
C LEU A 925 34.56 64.44 -35.52
N LEU A 926 33.71 65.48 -35.43
CA LEU A 926 32.27 65.39 -35.71
C LEU A 926 31.91 65.69 -37.17
N GLN A 927 32.80 66.30 -37.95
CA GLN A 927 32.49 66.72 -39.33
C GLN A 927 32.01 65.59 -40.26
N PRO A 928 32.56 64.36 -40.21
CA PRO A 928 32.12 63.24 -41.03
C PRO A 928 30.74 62.68 -40.67
N PHE A 929 30.15 63.11 -39.55
CA PHE A 929 28.90 62.58 -39.01
C PHE A 929 27.67 63.37 -39.48
N ASP A 930 26.49 62.77 -39.33
CA ASP A 930 25.21 63.41 -39.70
C ASP A 930 24.79 64.50 -38.70
N ASP A 931 23.79 65.29 -39.08
CA ASP A 931 23.33 66.43 -38.26
C ASP A 931 22.79 65.99 -36.89
N ARG A 932 22.23 64.78 -36.80
CA ARG A 932 21.76 64.21 -35.53
C ARG A 932 22.93 63.90 -34.61
N ALA A 933 23.93 63.15 -35.06
CA ALA A 933 25.11 62.85 -34.25
C ALA A 933 25.83 64.14 -33.84
N LYS A 934 25.97 65.11 -34.76
CA LYS A 934 26.53 66.44 -34.45
C LYS A 934 25.74 67.15 -33.36
N THR A 935 24.41 67.18 -33.45
CA THR A 935 23.55 67.85 -32.46
C THR A 935 23.64 67.20 -31.08
N LEU A 936 23.69 65.86 -31.03
CA LEU A 936 23.73 65.10 -29.78
C LEU A 936 25.11 65.12 -29.11
N LEU A 937 26.19 64.99 -29.88
CA LEU A 937 27.54 64.82 -29.34
C LEU A 937 28.29 66.15 -29.15
N ARG A 938 28.05 67.16 -30.00
CA ARG A 938 28.79 68.43 -29.94
C ARG A 938 28.75 69.11 -28.56
N PRO A 939 27.59 69.24 -27.87
CA PRO A 939 27.57 69.82 -26.54
C PRO A 939 28.40 69.03 -25.53
N LEU A 940 28.40 67.70 -25.62
CA LEU A 940 29.14 66.83 -24.71
C LEU A 940 30.65 66.91 -24.92
N LEU A 941 31.11 67.08 -26.16
CA LEU A 941 32.53 67.14 -26.49
C LEU A 941 33.15 68.53 -26.35
N LEU A 942 32.40 69.59 -26.66
CA LEU A 942 32.96 70.95 -26.67
C LEU A 942 32.83 71.68 -25.33
N THR A 943 31.79 71.40 -24.54
CA THR A 943 31.59 72.07 -23.24
C THR A 943 32.75 71.86 -22.25
N PRO A 944 33.35 70.66 -22.13
CA PRO A 944 34.51 70.45 -21.25
C PRO A 944 35.73 71.28 -21.63
N LEU A 945 35.87 71.67 -22.90
CA LEU A 945 37.01 72.42 -23.42
C LEU A 945 36.88 73.94 -23.19
N GLN A 946 35.70 74.41 -22.75
CA GLN A 946 35.42 75.81 -22.49
C GLN A 946 35.79 76.21 -21.07
N VAL A 947 37.08 76.39 -20.80
CA VAL A 947 37.57 76.85 -19.49
C VAL A 947 37.25 78.33 -19.30
N VAL A 948 36.39 78.66 -18.34
CA VAL A 948 35.87 80.04 -18.12
C VAL A 948 37.01 81.03 -17.87
N ALA A 949 37.98 80.68 -17.02
CA ALA A 949 39.11 81.54 -16.69
C ALA A 949 40.03 81.86 -17.89
N ALA A 950 40.06 81.01 -18.94
CA ALA A 950 40.88 81.22 -20.12
C ALA A 950 40.31 82.28 -21.09
N ARG A 951 39.07 82.78 -20.85
CA ARG A 951 38.39 83.80 -21.67
C ARG A 951 38.36 83.48 -23.15
N LEU A 952 38.04 82.22 -23.47
CA LEU A 952 37.95 81.76 -24.85
C LEU A 952 36.79 82.43 -25.59
N PRO A 953 36.91 82.66 -26.91
CA PRO A 953 35.79 83.13 -27.71
C PRO A 953 34.63 82.11 -27.69
N PRO A 954 33.38 82.55 -27.91
CA PRO A 954 32.22 81.67 -27.92
C PRO A 954 32.41 80.51 -28.91
N LEU A 955 31.89 79.33 -28.58
CA LEU A 955 32.00 78.13 -29.41
C LEU A 955 31.59 78.35 -30.88
N ALA A 956 30.60 79.21 -31.14
CA ALA A 956 30.14 79.56 -32.48
C ALA A 956 31.15 80.37 -33.31
N ALA A 957 32.10 81.07 -32.68
CA ALA A 957 33.17 81.82 -33.35
C ALA A 957 34.38 80.93 -33.67
N VAL A 958 34.67 79.91 -32.84
CA VAL A 958 35.80 78.99 -33.01
C VAL A 958 35.58 77.97 -34.13
N SER A 959 34.34 77.56 -34.35
CA SER A 959 33.95 76.51 -35.30
C SER A 959 33.75 76.99 -36.76
N ARG A 960 33.95 78.27 -37.06
CA ARG A 960 33.76 78.86 -38.42
C ARG A 960 35.00 78.82 -39.33
N PHE A 961 36.15 78.38 -38.84
CA PHE A 961 37.39 78.31 -39.65
C PHE A 961 37.90 76.86 -39.73
N PRO A 962 38.11 76.29 -40.93
CA PRO A 962 38.67 74.95 -41.06
C PRO A 962 40.13 74.93 -40.58
N ALA A 963 40.54 73.81 -39.97
CA ALA A 963 41.93 73.58 -39.58
C ALA A 963 42.84 73.64 -40.82
N ALA A 964 43.87 74.49 -40.79
CA ALA A 964 44.88 74.51 -41.83
C ALA A 964 45.63 73.17 -41.86
N ALA A 965 45.80 72.61 -43.06
CA ALA A 965 46.52 71.36 -43.29
C ALA A 965 47.93 71.42 -42.66
N ALA A 966 48.19 70.53 -41.71
CA ALA A 966 49.54 70.30 -41.19
C ALA A 966 50.37 69.60 -42.28
N GLY A 967 51.29 70.35 -42.89
CA GLY A 967 52.32 69.82 -43.78
C GLY A 967 53.29 68.92 -43.00
N GLY A 968 53.67 67.81 -43.63
CA GLY A 968 54.73 66.94 -43.12
C GLY A 968 56.12 67.54 -43.28
N PRO A 969 57.10 67.03 -42.53
CA PRO A 969 58.48 66.97 -42.98
C PRO A 969 58.97 65.51 -43.11
N ARG A 970 60.03 65.35 -43.91
CA ARG A 970 60.76 64.10 -44.23
C ARG A 970 61.19 63.27 -43.04
#